data_AF-S8D0Z9-F1
#
_entry.id   AF-S8D0Z9-F1
#
_cell.length_a   1.000
_cell.length_b   1.000
_cell.length_c   1.000
_cell.angle_alpha   90.00
_cell.angle_beta   90.00
_cell.angle_gamma   90.00
#
_symmetry.space_group_name_H-M   'P 1'
#
loop_
_entity.id
_entity.type
_entity.pdbx_description
1 polymer ?
#
loop_
_entity_poly.entity_id
_entity_poly.type
_entity_poly.pdbx_seq_one_letter_code
_entity_poly.pdbx_strand_id
1 'polypeptide(L)'
;RLPIIVFFVGVFARLKIGFEKLMYSDWLSWWPFLKEEKRMDRLIAEADAYPKDAAKQSALLAELNKHSPEAVIQRFEQRAHVVDSKGVAEYIRALVATNTLAEYLPDEQSGKPSSLPSLLQELKQRAMENMDEPFLSPGVSEKQPLHVMMVDPKMSNRSSRFAQEVISTIIFTVAVGLVWIMGAAALQKYIGSLGGIGTPGVGSSSSYATKDINKEIMPEKNVKTFKDVKGCDDAKQELEEVVEYLKNPSKFTRLGGKLPKGILLTGSPGTGKTLLAKAIAGEAGVPFFYRAGSEFEEMFVGVGARRVRSLFQAAKKKAPCIIFIDEVDAIGSTRKQWEGHTKKTLHQLLVEMDGFEQNEGIIVMAATNLPDILDPALTRPGRFDRHIAVPNPDVRGRQEILELYLRDKPLSSDVDVNSIARGTPGFNGADLANLVNIAAIKAAVEGADKLTASQLEFAKDRIIMGTERKTMFLSEESKKLTAYHESGHAIVALNTEGAHPIHKATIMPRGSALGMVTQLPSNDETSISKKQLLARLDVCMGGRVAEELVFGEDYVTTGASSDLNTATELAQYMVSACGMSDAVGPVHVKERPGSEMQSCIDAEVVKLLREAYNRVKALLKKHEKALHALAKALLEYETLTAEEIKRVLVSCNLFDSQEQQQQIGEEELVLA
;
A
#
# COMPACT_ATOMS: atom_id res chain seq x y z
N ARG A 1 39.78 -73.27 2.30
CA ARG A 1 39.46 -72.00 1.60
C ARG A 1 40.32 -70.85 2.17
N LEU A 2 41.65 -70.98 2.08
CA LEU A 2 42.62 -69.95 2.49
C LEU A 2 43.62 -69.49 1.39
N PRO A 3 43.72 -70.08 0.17
CA PRO A 3 44.69 -69.58 -0.83
C PRO A 3 44.19 -68.39 -1.67
N ILE A 4 42.89 -68.10 -1.69
CA ILE A 4 42.31 -67.00 -2.50
C ILE A 4 42.53 -65.64 -1.82
N ILE A 5 42.41 -65.59 -0.49
CA ILE A 5 42.55 -64.33 0.27
C ILE A 5 44.00 -63.81 0.21
N VAL A 6 44.99 -64.71 0.28
CA VAL A 6 46.41 -64.33 0.17
C VAL A 6 46.75 -63.83 -1.24
N PHE A 7 46.13 -64.40 -2.28
CA PHE A 7 46.29 -63.90 -3.65
C PHE A 7 45.73 -62.49 -3.82
N PHE A 8 44.53 -62.21 -3.30
CA PHE A 8 43.95 -60.87 -3.37
C PHE A 8 44.71 -59.84 -2.53
N VAL A 9 45.23 -60.21 -1.36
CA VAL A 9 46.07 -59.31 -0.54
C VAL A 9 47.40 -58.99 -1.23
N GLY A 10 48.02 -59.97 -1.91
CA GLY A 10 49.25 -59.76 -2.69
C GLY A 10 49.04 -58.87 -3.93
N VAL A 11 47.90 -59.04 -4.62
CA VAL A 11 47.52 -58.18 -5.76
C VAL A 11 47.21 -56.75 -5.29
N PHE A 12 46.53 -56.59 -4.17
CA PHE A 12 46.19 -55.28 -3.60
C PHE A 12 47.43 -54.52 -3.13
N ALA A 13 48.41 -55.21 -2.51
CA ALA A 13 49.67 -54.61 -2.11
C ALA A 13 50.50 -54.13 -3.32
N ARG A 14 50.55 -54.90 -4.41
CA ARG A 14 51.23 -54.47 -5.65
C ARG A 14 50.53 -53.31 -6.35
N LEU A 15 49.19 -53.28 -6.35
CA LEU A 15 48.40 -52.16 -6.88
C LEU A 15 48.65 -50.87 -6.08
N LYS A 16 48.72 -50.97 -4.75
CA LYS A 16 48.98 -49.81 -3.88
C LYS A 16 50.36 -49.19 -4.12
N ILE A 17 51.39 -50.02 -4.28
CA ILE A 17 52.76 -49.55 -4.59
C ILE A 17 52.84 -48.95 -6.00
N GLY A 18 52.07 -49.49 -6.96
CA GLY A 18 51.93 -48.91 -8.29
C GLY A 18 51.24 -47.54 -8.28
N PHE A 19 50.23 -47.37 -7.43
CA PHE A 19 49.47 -46.12 -7.29
C PHE A 19 50.27 -45.01 -6.58
N GLU A 20 51.05 -45.35 -5.56
CA GLU A 20 51.94 -44.39 -4.88
C GLU A 20 53.08 -43.90 -5.80
N LYS A 21 53.60 -44.75 -6.70
CA LYS A 21 54.54 -44.31 -7.74
C LYS A 21 53.92 -43.43 -8.83
N LEU A 22 52.61 -43.59 -9.09
CA LEU A 22 51.88 -42.79 -10.08
C LEU A 22 51.60 -41.38 -9.56
N MET A 23 51.26 -41.25 -8.28
CA MET A 23 50.95 -39.98 -7.61
C MET A 23 52.16 -39.04 -7.45
N TYR A 24 53.39 -39.58 -7.46
CA TYR A 24 54.63 -38.79 -7.39
C TYR A 24 55.23 -38.43 -8.75
N SER A 25 54.62 -38.85 -9.86
CA SER A 25 55.07 -38.51 -11.21
C SER A 25 54.34 -37.27 -11.75
N ASP A 26 55.03 -36.45 -12.54
CA ASP A 26 54.61 -35.16 -13.12
C ASP A 26 53.31 -35.16 -13.96
N TRP A 27 52.56 -36.27 -13.99
CA TRP A 27 51.28 -36.40 -14.68
C TRP A 27 50.20 -35.45 -14.11
N LEU A 28 50.19 -35.19 -12.80
CA LEU A 28 49.20 -34.30 -12.18
C LEU A 28 49.33 -32.81 -12.60
N SER A 29 50.39 -32.45 -13.33
CA SER A 29 50.60 -31.10 -13.88
C SER A 29 49.65 -30.73 -15.04
N TRP A 30 48.94 -31.71 -15.62
CA TRP A 30 47.94 -31.47 -16.68
C TRP A 30 46.58 -31.00 -16.14
N TRP A 31 46.36 -31.05 -14.82
CA TRP A 31 45.09 -30.67 -14.19
C TRP A 31 44.92 -29.14 -14.13
N PRO A 32 43.80 -28.56 -14.59
CA PRO A 32 43.65 -27.11 -14.77
C PRO A 32 43.85 -26.27 -13.50
N PHE A 33 43.43 -26.78 -12.34
CA PHE A 33 43.50 -26.05 -11.07
C PHE A 33 44.94 -25.74 -10.59
N LEU A 34 45.88 -26.67 -10.78
CA LEU A 34 47.30 -26.48 -10.42
C LEU A 34 48.03 -25.50 -11.36
N LYS A 35 47.48 -25.27 -12.56
CA LYS A 35 48.04 -24.39 -13.58
C LYS A 35 47.62 -22.93 -13.36
N GLU A 36 46.43 -22.72 -12.80
CA GLU A 36 45.93 -21.40 -12.40
C GLU A 36 46.67 -20.88 -11.16
N GLU A 37 46.88 -21.72 -10.15
CA GLU A 37 47.60 -21.34 -8.91
C GLU A 37 49.06 -20.91 -9.22
N LYS A 38 49.79 -21.70 -10.04
CA LYS A 38 51.13 -21.35 -10.52
C LYS A 38 51.18 -20.09 -11.38
N ARG A 39 50.07 -19.70 -12.01
CA ARG A 39 49.99 -18.46 -12.80
C ARG A 39 49.80 -17.25 -11.89
N MET A 40 49.00 -17.38 -10.82
CA MET A 40 48.83 -16.33 -9.82
C MET A 40 50.14 -16.05 -9.08
N ASP A 41 50.83 -17.09 -8.63
CA ASP A 41 52.11 -16.93 -7.90
C ASP A 41 53.17 -16.22 -8.76
N ARG A 42 53.18 -16.48 -10.08
CA ARG A 42 54.06 -15.77 -11.03
C ARG A 42 53.69 -14.30 -11.18
N LEU A 43 52.40 -13.98 -11.31
CA LEU A 43 51.95 -12.59 -11.43
C LEU A 43 52.19 -11.79 -10.15
N ILE A 44 52.04 -12.42 -8.98
CA ILE A 44 52.36 -11.82 -7.68
C ILE A 44 53.87 -11.55 -7.60
N ALA A 45 54.71 -12.54 -7.90
CA ALA A 45 56.16 -12.37 -7.88
C ALA A 45 56.66 -11.34 -8.89
N GLU A 46 56.07 -11.27 -10.09
CA GLU A 46 56.40 -10.27 -11.11
C GLU A 46 55.94 -8.86 -10.71
N ALA A 47 54.77 -8.71 -10.09
CA ALA A 47 54.30 -7.43 -9.59
C ALA A 47 55.16 -6.94 -8.41
N ASP A 48 55.50 -7.82 -7.46
CA ASP A 48 56.32 -7.49 -6.29
C ASP A 48 57.76 -7.13 -6.68
N ALA A 49 58.31 -7.75 -7.75
CA ALA A 49 59.63 -7.42 -8.28
C ALA A 49 59.69 -6.02 -8.92
N TYR A 50 58.56 -5.48 -9.41
CA TYR A 50 58.48 -4.19 -10.09
C TYR A 50 57.38 -3.29 -9.48
N PRO A 51 57.58 -2.78 -8.24
CA PRO A 51 56.54 -2.05 -7.50
C PRO A 51 56.18 -0.67 -8.10
N LYS A 52 57.04 -0.13 -8.98
CA LYS A 52 56.83 1.15 -9.67
C LYS A 52 56.15 1.01 -11.04
N ASP A 53 55.89 -0.21 -11.51
CA ASP A 53 55.28 -0.47 -12.82
C ASP A 53 53.75 -0.63 -12.68
N ALA A 54 53.02 0.43 -12.99
CA ALA A 54 51.57 0.49 -12.81
C ALA A 54 50.80 -0.52 -13.69
N ALA A 55 51.34 -0.87 -14.86
CA ALA A 55 50.69 -1.80 -15.78
C ALA A 55 50.68 -3.22 -15.21
N LYS A 56 51.80 -3.68 -14.65
CA LYS A 56 51.91 -5.01 -14.01
C LYS A 56 51.04 -5.11 -12.75
N GLN A 57 50.99 -4.04 -11.95
CA GLN A 57 50.11 -3.97 -10.80
C GLN A 57 48.63 -4.05 -11.21
N SER A 58 48.23 -3.30 -12.25
CA SER A 58 46.84 -3.35 -12.75
C SER A 58 46.45 -4.73 -13.30
N ALA A 59 47.38 -5.43 -13.97
CA ALA A 59 47.15 -6.78 -14.47
C ALA A 59 46.99 -7.80 -13.34
N LEU A 60 47.76 -7.66 -12.26
CA LEU A 60 47.61 -8.47 -11.06
C LEU A 60 46.27 -8.19 -10.36
N LEU A 61 45.90 -6.91 -10.18
CA LEU A 61 44.62 -6.54 -9.55
C LEU A 61 43.42 -7.08 -10.34
N ALA A 62 43.44 -7.01 -11.67
CA ALA A 62 42.38 -7.55 -12.52
C ALA A 62 42.22 -9.08 -12.37
N GLU A 63 43.32 -9.80 -12.17
CA GLU A 63 43.29 -11.24 -12.00
C GLU A 63 42.91 -11.64 -10.56
N LEU A 64 43.41 -10.92 -9.55
CA LEU A 64 43.01 -11.07 -8.15
C LEU A 64 41.50 -10.82 -7.98
N ASN A 65 40.94 -9.82 -8.66
CA ASN A 65 39.51 -9.49 -8.55
C ASN A 65 38.57 -10.61 -9.00
N LYS A 66 39.05 -11.54 -9.84
CA LYS A 66 38.26 -12.71 -10.28
C LYS A 66 38.12 -13.78 -9.20
N HIS A 67 39.07 -13.84 -8.26
CA HIS A 67 39.16 -14.90 -7.26
C HIS A 67 38.90 -14.36 -5.84
N SER A 68 39.50 -13.23 -5.48
CA SER A 68 39.45 -12.62 -4.15
C SER A 68 39.39 -11.09 -4.22
N PRO A 69 38.19 -10.49 -4.36
CA PRO A 69 38.02 -9.04 -4.39
C PRO A 69 38.47 -8.36 -3.08
N GLU A 70 38.38 -9.04 -1.92
CA GLU A 70 38.86 -8.52 -0.64
C GLU A 70 40.38 -8.30 -0.61
N ALA A 71 41.15 -9.18 -1.28
CA ALA A 71 42.60 -9.06 -1.37
C ALA A 71 43.01 -7.86 -2.25
N VAL A 72 42.21 -7.54 -3.27
CA VAL A 72 42.38 -6.33 -4.09
C VAL A 72 42.22 -5.08 -3.25
N ILE A 73 41.20 -5.03 -2.39
CA ILE A 73 40.94 -3.90 -1.49
C ILE A 73 42.11 -3.72 -0.51
N GLN A 74 42.50 -4.77 0.21
CA GLN A 74 43.62 -4.71 1.15
C GLN A 74 44.92 -4.26 0.49
N ARG A 75 45.24 -4.79 -0.69
CA ARG A 75 46.47 -4.48 -1.41
C ARG A 75 46.48 -3.06 -2.00
N PHE A 76 45.34 -2.56 -2.43
CA PHE A 76 45.18 -1.18 -2.90
C PHE A 76 45.25 -0.16 -1.75
N GLU A 77 44.72 -0.53 -0.58
CA GLU A 77 44.70 0.33 0.61
C GLU A 77 46.04 0.39 1.36
N GLN A 78 46.93 -0.59 1.16
CA GLN A 78 48.29 -0.58 1.70
C GLN A 78 49.16 0.58 1.15
N ARG A 79 48.74 1.27 0.08
CA ARG A 79 49.43 2.43 -0.55
C ARG A 79 50.90 2.17 -0.95
N ALA A 80 51.33 0.92 -1.04
CA ALA A 80 52.72 0.55 -1.30
C ALA A 80 53.08 0.51 -2.81
N HIS A 81 52.08 0.53 -3.70
CA HIS A 81 52.25 0.29 -5.13
C HIS A 81 51.64 1.42 -5.97
N VAL A 82 52.25 1.69 -7.14
CA VAL A 82 51.76 2.69 -8.10
C VAL A 82 50.55 2.12 -8.85
N VAL A 83 49.53 2.95 -9.04
CA VAL A 83 48.25 2.55 -9.64
C VAL A 83 47.92 3.43 -10.84
N ASP A 84 47.55 2.80 -11.96
CA ASP A 84 46.99 3.46 -13.16
C ASP A 84 45.44 3.51 -13.08
N SER A 85 44.81 4.32 -13.92
CA SER A 85 43.37 4.39 -14.18
C SER A 85 42.67 3.02 -14.22
N LYS A 86 43.31 2.01 -14.85
CA LYS A 86 42.82 0.62 -14.90
C LYS A 86 42.82 -0.06 -13.53
N GLY A 87 43.86 0.17 -12.72
CA GLY A 87 43.95 -0.36 -11.36
C GLY A 87 42.87 0.24 -10.44
N VAL A 88 42.59 1.54 -10.59
CA VAL A 88 41.49 2.21 -9.88
C VAL A 88 40.13 1.61 -10.25
N ALA A 89 39.90 1.32 -11.54
CA ALA A 89 38.66 0.70 -12.01
C ALA A 89 38.46 -0.72 -11.44
N GLU A 90 39.53 -1.50 -11.27
CA GLU A 90 39.45 -2.81 -10.63
C GLU A 90 39.19 -2.72 -9.12
N TYR A 91 39.76 -1.71 -8.44
CA TYR A 91 39.45 -1.43 -7.03
C TYR A 91 37.96 -1.05 -6.82
N ILE A 92 37.40 -0.17 -7.66
CA ILE A 92 35.97 0.16 -7.59
C ILE A 92 35.11 -1.09 -7.85
N ARG A 93 35.49 -1.94 -8.81
CA ARG A 93 34.80 -3.22 -9.04
C ARG A 93 34.87 -4.14 -7.83
N ALA A 94 35.99 -4.17 -7.10
CA ALA A 94 36.12 -4.94 -5.87
C ALA A 94 35.24 -4.38 -4.74
N LEU A 95 35.15 -3.05 -4.59
CA LEU A 95 34.26 -2.41 -3.61
C LEU A 95 32.78 -2.70 -3.87
N VAL A 96 32.38 -2.70 -5.15
CA VAL A 96 31.01 -3.08 -5.56
C VAL A 96 30.76 -4.56 -5.31
N ALA A 97 31.72 -5.43 -5.65
CA ALA A 97 31.58 -6.88 -5.47
C ALA A 97 31.49 -7.30 -3.99
N THR A 98 32.16 -6.57 -3.09
CA THR A 98 32.15 -6.83 -1.64
C THR A 98 31.06 -6.05 -0.90
N ASN A 99 30.26 -5.24 -1.61
CA ASN A 99 29.24 -4.35 -1.07
C ASN A 99 29.75 -3.33 -0.03
N THR A 100 31.07 -3.13 0.04
CA THR A 100 31.73 -2.14 0.91
C THR A 100 31.52 -0.71 0.42
N LEU A 101 31.15 -0.54 -0.86
CA LEU A 101 30.75 0.76 -1.41
C LEU A 101 29.56 1.38 -0.64
N ALA A 102 28.74 0.56 0.02
CA ALA A 102 27.63 1.01 0.85
C ALA A 102 28.07 1.90 2.03
N GLU A 103 29.29 1.73 2.54
CA GLU A 103 29.83 2.56 3.64
C GLU A 103 30.07 4.02 3.22
N TYR A 104 30.16 4.28 1.91
CA TYR A 104 30.39 5.61 1.34
C TYR A 104 29.09 6.27 0.83
N LEU A 105 27.98 5.52 0.80
CA LEU A 105 26.64 5.99 0.45
C LEU A 105 25.96 6.66 1.66
N PRO A 106 25.03 7.60 1.42
CA PRO A 106 24.30 8.26 2.50
C PRO A 106 23.41 7.24 3.21
N ASP A 107 23.44 7.27 4.53
CA ASP A 107 22.66 6.35 5.37
C ASP A 107 21.50 7.13 6.01
N GLU A 108 20.29 6.91 5.51
CA GLU A 108 19.07 7.61 5.95
C GLU A 108 18.77 7.41 7.43
N GLN A 109 19.26 6.32 8.03
CA GLN A 109 19.03 6.02 9.45
C GLN A 109 20.00 6.74 10.39
N SER A 110 21.23 7.04 9.95
CA SER A 110 22.25 7.69 10.79
C SER A 110 22.56 9.15 10.43
N GLY A 111 21.97 9.68 9.34
CA GLY A 111 22.13 11.07 8.92
C GLY A 111 23.53 11.42 8.42
N LYS A 112 24.34 10.41 8.06
CA LYS A 112 25.71 10.62 7.56
C LYS A 112 25.69 11.12 6.11
N PRO A 113 26.38 12.23 5.78
CA PRO A 113 26.51 12.70 4.40
C PRO A 113 27.39 11.76 3.58
N SER A 114 27.12 11.66 2.28
CA SER A 114 27.88 10.80 1.35
C SER A 114 29.35 11.21 1.26
N SER A 115 30.27 10.28 1.52
CA SER A 115 31.72 10.45 1.38
C SER A 115 32.26 9.95 0.02
N LEU A 116 31.37 9.44 -0.84
CA LEU A 116 31.69 9.06 -2.22
C LEU A 116 32.37 10.15 -3.05
N PRO A 117 31.95 11.43 -3.02
CA PRO A 117 32.60 12.48 -3.82
C PRO A 117 34.06 12.69 -3.43
N SER A 118 34.38 12.64 -2.13
CA SER A 118 35.76 12.74 -1.63
C SER A 118 36.61 11.53 -2.04
N LEU A 119 36.04 10.32 -2.00
CA LEU A 119 36.73 9.10 -2.41
C LEU A 119 37.04 9.12 -3.93
N LEU A 120 36.09 9.53 -4.75
CA LEU A 120 36.31 9.67 -6.20
C LEU A 120 37.37 10.73 -6.53
N GLN A 121 37.44 11.81 -5.75
CA GLN A 121 38.47 12.84 -5.90
C GLN A 121 39.86 12.33 -5.49
N GLU A 122 39.98 11.55 -4.40
CA GLU A 122 41.24 10.91 -3.99
C GLU A 122 41.71 9.89 -5.04
N LEU A 123 40.80 9.05 -5.54
CA LEU A 123 41.12 8.06 -6.57
C LEU A 123 41.55 8.71 -7.89
N LYS A 124 40.93 9.84 -8.25
CA LYS A 124 41.33 10.64 -9.42
C LYS A 124 42.74 11.21 -9.24
N GLN A 125 43.07 11.74 -8.06
CA GLN A 125 44.42 12.24 -7.77
C GLN A 125 45.47 11.12 -7.85
N ARG A 126 45.19 9.93 -7.32
CA ARG A 126 46.11 8.78 -7.44
C ARG A 126 46.31 8.29 -8.87
N ALA A 127 45.27 8.35 -9.70
CA ALA A 127 45.39 7.98 -11.11
C ALA A 127 46.18 9.03 -11.93
N MET A 128 46.12 10.30 -11.54
CA MET A 128 46.75 11.42 -12.28
C MET A 128 48.22 11.68 -11.93
N GLU A 129 48.79 11.02 -10.91
CA GLU A 129 50.23 11.15 -10.60
C GLU A 129 51.15 10.56 -11.69
N ASN A 130 50.60 9.83 -12.68
CA ASN A 130 51.33 9.39 -13.87
C ASN A 130 50.47 9.52 -15.14
N MET A 131 50.77 10.57 -15.94
CA MET A 131 50.35 10.87 -17.33
C MET A 131 49.16 11.83 -17.56
N ASP A 132 49.44 12.82 -18.43
CA ASP A 132 48.62 13.96 -18.89
C ASP A 132 47.50 13.57 -19.87
N GLU A 133 46.48 12.85 -19.41
CA GLU A 133 45.23 12.67 -20.18
C GLU A 133 44.01 13.07 -19.33
N PRO A 134 43.22 14.08 -19.73
CA PRO A 134 42.13 14.58 -18.93
C PRO A 134 40.94 13.61 -18.92
N PHE A 135 40.67 13.03 -17.75
CA PHE A 135 39.43 12.30 -17.47
C PHE A 135 38.24 13.27 -17.45
N LEU A 136 37.38 13.24 -18.47
CA LEU A 136 36.13 14.00 -18.55
C LEU A 136 35.05 13.29 -17.72
N SER A 137 34.48 13.99 -16.74
CA SER A 137 33.41 13.49 -15.86
C SER A 137 32.06 13.47 -16.60
N PRO A 138 31.43 12.30 -16.85
CA PRO A 138 30.09 12.25 -17.40
C PRO A 138 29.04 12.63 -16.35
N GLY A 139 27.96 13.32 -16.76
CA GLY A 139 26.77 13.56 -15.92
C GLY A 139 26.51 14.99 -15.43
N VAL A 140 27.24 16.00 -15.92
CA VAL A 140 27.09 17.41 -15.44
C VAL A 140 26.41 18.34 -16.47
N SER A 141 25.93 17.84 -17.61
CA SER A 141 25.25 18.67 -18.63
C SER A 141 24.17 17.90 -19.40
N GLU A 142 23.04 18.56 -19.69
CA GLU A 142 21.91 18.02 -20.48
C GLU A 142 22.29 17.52 -21.87
N LYS A 143 23.43 17.97 -22.43
CA LYS A 143 23.91 17.52 -23.74
C LYS A 143 24.53 16.11 -23.72
N GLN A 144 24.81 15.53 -22.55
CA GLN A 144 25.31 14.16 -22.39
C GLN A 144 24.71 13.50 -21.13
N PRO A 145 23.48 12.94 -21.20
CA PRO A 145 22.90 12.21 -20.09
C PRO A 145 23.66 10.91 -19.83
N LEU A 146 23.72 10.53 -18.55
CA LEU A 146 24.36 9.29 -18.09
C LEU A 146 23.44 8.11 -18.41
N HIS A 147 23.72 7.39 -19.49
CA HIS A 147 23.00 6.15 -19.82
C HIS A 147 23.47 5.02 -18.91
N VAL A 148 22.75 4.80 -17.80
CA VAL A 148 22.87 3.54 -17.03
C VAL A 148 22.13 2.46 -17.82
N MET A 149 22.86 1.72 -18.65
CA MET A 149 22.39 0.42 -19.08
C MET A 149 22.63 -0.55 -17.92
N MET A 150 21.54 -1.06 -17.33
CA MET A 150 21.62 -2.31 -16.58
C MET A 150 22.12 -3.37 -17.57
N VAL A 151 23.41 -3.67 -17.49
CA VAL A 151 23.96 -4.84 -18.15
C VAL A 151 23.39 -6.00 -17.37
N ASP A 152 22.30 -6.59 -17.87
CA ASP A 152 21.97 -7.98 -17.56
C ASP A 152 23.28 -8.75 -17.67
N PRO A 153 23.71 -9.47 -16.63
CA PRO A 153 25.02 -10.09 -16.60
C PRO A 153 25.13 -11.00 -17.82
N LYS A 154 25.82 -10.51 -18.86
CA LYS A 154 26.17 -11.31 -20.01
C LYS A 154 26.99 -12.45 -19.44
N MET A 155 26.39 -13.63 -19.54
CA MET A 155 26.99 -14.91 -19.22
C MET A 155 28.29 -15.06 -19.99
N SER A 156 29.41 -14.71 -19.37
CA SER A 156 30.71 -15.24 -19.74
C SER A 156 31.12 -16.28 -18.69
N ASN A 157 31.42 -17.48 -19.19
CA ASN A 157 31.87 -18.69 -18.47
C ASN A 157 30.80 -19.53 -17.77
N ARG A 158 29.77 -19.93 -18.54
CA ARG A 158 28.82 -20.99 -18.18
C ARG A 158 29.40 -22.42 -18.30
N SER A 159 30.57 -22.63 -18.90
CA SER A 159 31.07 -23.99 -19.17
C SER A 159 31.75 -24.67 -17.97
N SER A 160 32.49 -23.95 -17.12
CA SER A 160 33.24 -24.57 -16.01
C SER A 160 32.36 -24.84 -14.78
N ARG A 161 31.46 -23.93 -14.41
CA ARG A 161 30.54 -24.14 -13.27
C ARG A 161 29.44 -25.16 -13.57
N PHE A 162 28.93 -25.19 -14.81
CA PHE A 162 27.91 -26.19 -15.19
C PHE A 162 28.50 -27.60 -15.26
N ALA A 163 29.74 -27.77 -15.74
CA ALA A 163 30.42 -29.06 -15.70
C ALA A 163 30.63 -29.53 -14.26
N GLN A 164 31.01 -28.63 -13.35
CA GLN A 164 31.26 -28.96 -11.95
C GLN A 164 29.97 -29.31 -11.19
N GLU A 165 28.85 -28.61 -11.46
CA GLU A 165 27.54 -28.95 -10.89
C GLU A 165 26.93 -30.22 -11.50
N VAL A 166 27.12 -30.46 -12.81
CA VAL A 166 26.67 -31.70 -13.45
C VAL A 166 27.46 -32.90 -12.91
N ILE A 167 28.77 -32.75 -12.69
CA ILE A 167 29.58 -33.83 -12.11
C ILE A 167 29.19 -34.08 -10.65
N SER A 168 28.96 -33.04 -9.83
CA SER A 168 28.55 -33.23 -8.44
C SER A 168 27.16 -33.87 -8.32
N THR A 169 26.23 -33.48 -9.19
CA THR A 169 24.88 -34.07 -9.25
C THR A 169 24.90 -35.51 -9.79
N ILE A 170 25.77 -35.84 -10.74
CA ILE A 170 25.96 -37.23 -11.19
C ILE A 170 26.57 -38.09 -10.06
N ILE A 171 27.59 -37.60 -9.36
CA ILE A 171 28.19 -38.34 -8.23
C ILE A 171 27.17 -38.53 -7.11
N PHE A 172 26.39 -37.49 -6.78
CA PHE A 172 25.35 -37.56 -5.76
C PHE A 172 24.23 -38.54 -6.15
N THR A 173 23.76 -38.51 -7.40
CA THR A 173 22.72 -39.46 -7.88
C THR A 173 23.22 -40.90 -7.93
N VAL A 174 24.49 -41.14 -8.29
CA VAL A 174 25.11 -42.47 -8.23
C VAL A 174 25.26 -42.94 -6.78
N ALA A 175 25.67 -42.08 -5.85
CA ALA A 175 25.79 -42.42 -4.44
C ALA A 175 24.42 -42.75 -3.82
N VAL A 176 23.39 -41.94 -4.07
CA VAL A 176 22.02 -42.21 -3.63
C VAL A 176 21.49 -43.49 -4.27
N GLY A 177 21.75 -43.73 -5.57
CA GLY A 177 21.38 -44.96 -6.25
C GLY A 177 22.05 -46.21 -5.65
N LEU A 178 23.34 -46.14 -5.30
CA LEU A 178 24.04 -47.24 -4.64
C LEU A 178 23.50 -47.51 -3.23
N VAL A 179 23.19 -46.46 -2.46
CA VAL A 179 22.53 -46.58 -1.15
C VAL A 179 21.14 -47.19 -1.30
N TRP A 180 20.38 -46.82 -2.34
CA TRP A 180 19.06 -47.37 -2.62
C TRP A 180 19.12 -48.85 -3.06
N ILE A 181 20.12 -49.21 -3.86
CA ILE A 181 20.35 -50.61 -4.28
C ILE A 181 20.81 -51.47 -3.08
N MET A 182 21.70 -50.95 -2.22
CA MET A 182 22.09 -51.64 -0.98
C MET A 182 20.90 -51.78 -0.02
N GLY A 183 20.08 -50.73 0.10
CA GLY A 183 18.87 -50.73 0.92
C GLY A 183 17.83 -51.73 0.39
N ALA A 184 17.60 -51.77 -0.92
CA ALA A 184 16.68 -52.71 -1.56
C ALA A 184 17.16 -54.17 -1.45
N ALA A 185 18.46 -54.42 -1.61
CA ALA A 185 19.04 -55.75 -1.43
C ALA A 185 18.99 -56.22 0.04
N ALA A 186 19.18 -55.31 1.00
CA ALA A 186 19.00 -55.60 2.41
C ALA A 186 17.53 -55.89 2.75
N LEU A 187 16.59 -55.12 2.17
CA LEU A 187 15.16 -55.31 2.34
C LEU A 187 14.68 -56.63 1.71
N GLN A 188 15.16 -56.99 0.52
CA GLN A 188 14.86 -58.28 -0.12
C GLN A 188 15.37 -59.47 0.68
N LYS A 189 16.52 -59.33 1.34
CA LYS A 189 17.08 -60.37 2.21
C LYS A 189 16.33 -60.48 3.55
N TYR A 190 15.74 -59.38 4.02
CA TYR A 190 14.87 -59.34 5.20
C TYR A 190 13.46 -59.87 4.91
N ILE A 191 12.91 -59.56 3.73
CA ILE A 191 11.59 -60.00 3.25
C ILE A 191 11.62 -61.46 2.77
N GLY A 192 12.77 -61.96 2.30
CA GLY A 192 12.95 -63.39 2.00
C GLY A 192 13.01 -64.32 3.23
N SER A 193 13.08 -63.76 4.45
CA SER A 193 13.09 -64.50 5.73
C SER A 193 11.72 -64.54 6.43
N LEU A 194 10.72 -63.83 5.93
CA LEU A 194 9.35 -63.81 6.45
C LEU A 194 8.40 -64.04 5.26
N GLY A 195 7.98 -65.28 5.11
CA GLY A 195 7.28 -65.75 3.93
C GLY A 195 5.95 -65.06 3.63
N GLY A 196 5.66 -64.99 2.33
CA GLY A 196 4.30 -65.10 1.80
C GLY A 196 3.62 -63.80 1.34
N ILE A 197 3.06 -63.90 0.12
CA ILE A 197 1.93 -63.14 -0.46
C ILE A 197 2.29 -62.00 -1.42
N GLY A 198 2.12 -62.29 -2.71
CA GLY A 198 1.31 -61.48 -3.64
C GLY A 198 1.95 -60.25 -4.29
N THR A 199 2.33 -60.38 -5.57
CA THR A 199 2.45 -59.28 -6.54
C THR A 199 1.07 -58.65 -6.81
N PRO A 200 0.98 -57.32 -7.02
CA PRO A 200 0.81 -56.86 -8.40
C PRO A 200 1.43 -55.48 -8.74
N GLY A 201 1.83 -55.33 -10.01
CA GLY A 201 1.43 -54.17 -10.83
C GLY A 201 2.21 -52.86 -10.68
N VAL A 202 3.35 -52.79 -11.37
CA VAL A 202 4.09 -51.55 -11.68
C VAL A 202 3.30 -50.72 -12.69
N GLY A 203 2.96 -49.47 -12.32
CA GLY A 203 2.32 -48.51 -13.22
C GLY A 203 1.85 -47.25 -12.48
N SER A 204 2.76 -46.46 -11.94
CA SER A 204 2.46 -45.08 -11.53
C SER A 204 3.69 -44.22 -11.68
N SER A 205 3.73 -43.52 -12.82
CA SER A 205 4.57 -42.36 -13.03
C SER A 205 4.23 -41.27 -12.03
N SER A 206 5.28 -40.63 -11.54
CA SER A 206 5.28 -39.47 -10.65
C SER A 206 4.22 -38.44 -11.02
N SER A 207 3.15 -38.38 -10.24
CA SER A 207 2.20 -37.28 -10.24
C SER A 207 2.73 -36.21 -9.29
N TYR A 208 3.66 -35.38 -9.76
CA TYR A 208 3.81 -34.05 -9.17
C TYR A 208 2.47 -33.33 -9.40
N ALA A 209 1.87 -32.91 -8.29
CA ALA A 209 0.51 -32.43 -8.19
C ALA A 209 0.18 -31.35 -9.25
N THR A 210 -0.67 -31.74 -10.22
CA THR A 210 -1.35 -30.84 -11.17
C THR A 210 -2.70 -30.39 -10.62
N LYS A 211 -2.84 -30.25 -9.29
CA LYS A 211 -4.16 -30.11 -8.64
C LYS A 211 -4.78 -28.72 -8.79
N ASP A 212 -4.00 -27.71 -9.17
CA ASP A 212 -4.50 -26.33 -9.29
C ASP A 212 -4.71 -25.84 -10.73
N ILE A 213 -4.28 -26.60 -11.75
CA ILE A 213 -4.32 -26.14 -13.15
C ILE A 213 -5.67 -26.44 -13.84
N ASN A 214 -6.45 -27.39 -13.32
CA ASN A 214 -7.74 -27.80 -13.88
C ASN A 214 -8.88 -27.68 -12.86
N LYS A 215 -8.88 -26.65 -12.00
CA LYS A 215 -10.09 -26.31 -11.27
C LYS A 215 -11.09 -25.75 -12.28
N GLU A 216 -12.09 -26.54 -12.67
CA GLU A 216 -13.17 -26.06 -13.53
C GLU A 216 -13.71 -24.76 -12.94
N ILE A 217 -13.77 -23.72 -13.77
CA ILE A 217 -14.28 -22.42 -13.38
C ILE A 217 -15.79 -22.60 -13.16
N MET A 218 -16.18 -22.80 -11.90
CA MET A 218 -17.57 -22.88 -11.50
C MET A 218 -18.11 -21.48 -11.17
N PRO A 219 -19.34 -21.16 -11.58
CA PRO A 219 -19.98 -19.92 -11.21
C PRO A 219 -20.23 -19.91 -9.69
N GLU A 220 -20.07 -18.75 -9.06
CA GLU A 220 -20.49 -18.57 -7.67
C GLU A 220 -22.02 -18.67 -7.58
N LYS A 221 -22.54 -19.31 -6.52
CA LYS A 221 -23.96 -19.27 -6.22
C LYS A 221 -24.28 -17.89 -5.64
N ASN A 222 -24.94 -17.04 -6.43
CA ASN A 222 -25.34 -15.71 -5.98
C ASN A 222 -26.58 -15.79 -5.11
N VAL A 223 -26.50 -15.28 -3.89
CA VAL A 223 -27.64 -15.15 -2.96
C VAL A 223 -28.08 -13.69 -2.80
N LYS A 224 -27.21 -12.73 -3.15
CA LYS A 224 -27.47 -11.31 -2.92
C LYS A 224 -28.31 -10.69 -4.03
N THR A 225 -29.20 -9.78 -3.67
CA THR A 225 -30.10 -9.06 -4.60
C THR A 225 -29.98 -7.55 -4.41
N PHE A 226 -30.68 -6.75 -5.22
CA PHE A 226 -30.68 -5.29 -5.06
C PHE A 226 -31.22 -4.80 -3.70
N LYS A 227 -31.97 -5.63 -2.98
CA LYS A 227 -32.44 -5.32 -1.62
C LYS A 227 -31.31 -5.21 -0.60
N ASP A 228 -30.21 -5.90 -0.85
CA ASP A 228 -29.02 -5.94 0.03
C ASP A 228 -28.02 -4.82 -0.28
N VAL A 229 -28.30 -4.01 -1.31
CA VAL A 229 -27.47 -2.86 -1.70
C VAL A 229 -28.23 -1.59 -1.34
N LYS A 230 -27.63 -0.67 -0.60
CA LYS A 230 -28.24 0.57 -0.11
C LYS A 230 -27.34 1.77 -0.36
N GLY A 231 -27.93 2.96 -0.50
CA GLY A 231 -27.19 4.22 -0.68
C GLY A 231 -26.52 4.45 -2.04
N CYS A 232 -26.90 3.72 -3.09
CA CYS A 232 -26.36 3.89 -4.46
C CYS A 232 -27.47 3.80 -5.50
N ASP A 233 -28.50 4.65 -5.39
CA ASP A 233 -29.73 4.48 -6.18
C ASP A 233 -29.54 4.88 -7.65
N ASP A 234 -28.75 5.91 -7.93
CA ASP A 234 -28.40 6.30 -9.31
C ASP A 234 -27.69 5.15 -10.05
N ALA A 235 -26.67 4.55 -9.40
CA ALA A 235 -25.94 3.42 -9.97
C ALA A 235 -26.82 2.18 -10.14
N LYS A 236 -27.77 1.94 -9.22
CA LYS A 236 -28.75 0.84 -9.38
C LYS A 236 -29.69 1.08 -10.56
N GLN A 237 -30.18 2.29 -10.73
CA GLN A 237 -31.12 2.62 -11.79
C GLN A 237 -30.49 2.39 -13.17
N GLU A 238 -29.23 2.82 -13.38
CA GLU A 238 -28.51 2.53 -14.63
C GLU A 238 -28.30 1.03 -14.86
N LEU A 239 -28.04 0.28 -13.77
CA LEU A 239 -27.82 -1.17 -13.84
C LEU A 239 -29.12 -1.98 -13.94
N GLU A 240 -30.27 -1.40 -13.63
CA GLU A 240 -31.58 -2.03 -13.76
C GLU A 240 -31.90 -2.32 -15.24
N GLU A 241 -31.49 -1.43 -16.16
CA GLU A 241 -31.58 -1.67 -17.61
C GLU A 241 -30.85 -2.96 -18.03
N VAL A 242 -29.67 -3.19 -17.42
CA VAL A 242 -28.83 -4.36 -17.70
C VAL A 242 -29.50 -5.64 -17.18
N VAL A 243 -30.09 -5.57 -15.99
CA VAL A 243 -30.86 -6.68 -15.41
C VAL A 243 -32.09 -6.99 -16.27
N GLU A 244 -32.83 -5.97 -16.71
CA GLU A 244 -34.03 -6.16 -17.53
C GLU A 244 -33.67 -6.83 -18.87
N TYR A 245 -32.54 -6.44 -19.47
CA TYR A 245 -32.04 -7.09 -20.68
C TYR A 245 -31.69 -8.56 -20.45
N LEU A 246 -30.97 -8.88 -19.37
CA LEU A 246 -30.60 -10.26 -19.03
C LEU A 246 -31.84 -11.14 -18.77
N LYS A 247 -32.91 -10.57 -18.20
CA LYS A 247 -34.19 -11.26 -18.00
C LYS A 247 -34.96 -11.44 -19.32
N ASN A 248 -35.02 -10.41 -20.17
CA ASN A 248 -35.85 -10.37 -21.37
C ASN A 248 -35.10 -9.82 -22.60
N PRO A 249 -34.12 -10.54 -23.17
CA PRO A 249 -33.28 -10.03 -24.26
C PRO A 249 -34.08 -9.70 -25.54
N SER A 250 -35.14 -10.48 -25.82
CA SER A 250 -35.99 -10.32 -27.02
C SER A 250 -36.68 -8.95 -27.11
N LYS A 251 -37.02 -8.34 -25.96
CA LYS A 251 -37.66 -7.01 -25.89
C LYS A 251 -36.75 -5.93 -26.51
N PHE A 252 -35.45 -6.02 -26.26
CA PHE A 252 -34.45 -5.06 -26.71
C PHE A 252 -33.96 -5.37 -28.14
N THR A 253 -33.76 -6.65 -28.48
CA THR A 253 -33.35 -7.05 -29.84
C THR A 253 -34.39 -6.66 -30.90
N ARG A 254 -35.69 -6.68 -30.57
CA ARG A 254 -36.77 -6.29 -31.50
C ARG A 254 -36.63 -4.86 -32.03
N LEU A 255 -36.10 -3.95 -31.22
CA LEU A 255 -35.90 -2.54 -31.58
C LEU A 255 -34.46 -2.27 -32.06
N GLY A 256 -33.65 -3.31 -32.26
CA GLY A 256 -32.23 -3.18 -32.63
C GLY A 256 -31.35 -2.70 -31.47
N GLY A 257 -31.84 -2.77 -30.24
CA GLY A 257 -31.06 -2.45 -29.04
C GLY A 257 -29.89 -3.41 -28.88
N LYS A 258 -28.70 -2.86 -28.62
CA LYS A 258 -27.46 -3.61 -28.44
C LYS A 258 -27.05 -3.57 -26.96
N LEU A 259 -26.62 -4.71 -26.45
CA LEU A 259 -26.11 -4.82 -25.09
C LEU A 259 -24.73 -4.14 -24.98
N PRO A 260 -24.46 -3.38 -23.91
CA PRO A 260 -23.10 -2.95 -23.61
C PRO A 260 -22.23 -4.19 -23.36
N LYS A 261 -21.13 -4.33 -24.11
CA LYS A 261 -20.22 -5.48 -23.96
C LYS A 261 -19.55 -5.53 -22.59
N GLY A 262 -19.28 -4.35 -22.04
CA GLY A 262 -18.69 -4.23 -20.73
C GLY A 262 -19.08 -2.96 -19.98
N ILE A 263 -19.06 -3.10 -18.66
CA ILE A 263 -19.40 -2.05 -17.69
C ILE A 263 -18.21 -1.92 -16.73
N LEU A 264 -17.70 -0.71 -16.58
CA LEU A 264 -16.66 -0.37 -15.62
C LEU A 264 -17.29 0.36 -14.42
N LEU A 265 -17.21 -0.25 -13.24
CA LEU A 265 -17.57 0.34 -11.96
C LEU A 265 -16.36 1.08 -11.39
N THR A 266 -16.47 2.39 -11.21
CA THR A 266 -15.42 3.23 -10.65
C THR A 266 -15.83 3.76 -9.28
N GLY A 267 -14.88 4.04 -8.40
CA GLY A 267 -15.18 4.68 -7.11
C GLY A 267 -14.22 4.25 -6.01
N SER A 268 -14.30 4.89 -4.85
CA SER A 268 -13.46 4.60 -3.69
C SER A 268 -13.55 3.14 -3.24
N PRO A 269 -12.50 2.58 -2.60
CA PRO A 269 -12.59 1.26 -1.99
C PRO A 269 -13.70 1.23 -0.94
N GLY A 270 -14.36 0.08 -0.77
CA GLY A 270 -15.41 -0.08 0.26
C GLY A 270 -16.79 0.49 -0.08
N THR A 271 -17.01 1.08 -1.26
CA THR A 271 -18.34 1.59 -1.68
C THR A 271 -19.33 0.50 -2.14
N GLY A 272 -18.91 -0.77 -2.18
CA GLY A 272 -19.78 -1.88 -2.52
C GLY A 272 -19.85 -2.25 -4.01
N LYS A 273 -18.86 -1.87 -4.83
CA LYS A 273 -18.76 -2.24 -6.26
C LYS A 273 -18.94 -3.75 -6.51
N THR A 274 -18.20 -4.59 -5.79
CA THR A 274 -18.28 -6.06 -5.87
C THR A 274 -19.64 -6.58 -5.40
N LEU A 275 -20.23 -5.93 -4.39
CA LEU A 275 -21.54 -6.29 -3.85
C LEU A 275 -22.66 -5.95 -4.84
N LEU A 276 -22.56 -4.81 -5.53
CA LEU A 276 -23.46 -4.38 -6.60
C LEU A 276 -23.41 -5.35 -7.79
N ALA A 277 -22.23 -5.75 -8.24
CA ALA A 277 -22.09 -6.73 -9.32
C ALA A 277 -22.72 -8.10 -8.98
N LYS A 278 -22.54 -8.56 -7.73
CA LYS A 278 -23.20 -9.79 -7.23
C LYS A 278 -24.72 -9.65 -7.18
N ALA A 279 -25.22 -8.48 -6.78
CA ALA A 279 -26.65 -8.19 -6.72
C ALA A 279 -27.31 -8.20 -8.11
N ILE A 280 -26.64 -7.66 -9.13
CA ILE A 280 -27.13 -7.69 -10.53
C ILE A 280 -27.29 -9.13 -11.01
N ALA A 281 -26.30 -9.99 -10.75
CA ALA A 281 -26.36 -11.39 -11.16
C ALA A 281 -27.45 -12.17 -10.41
N GLY A 282 -27.63 -11.90 -9.11
CA GLY A 282 -28.71 -12.48 -8.31
C GLY A 282 -30.09 -12.02 -8.76
N GLU A 283 -30.24 -10.73 -9.08
CA GLU A 283 -31.49 -10.16 -9.57
C GLU A 283 -31.87 -10.70 -10.95
N ALA A 284 -30.89 -10.81 -11.86
CA ALA A 284 -31.09 -11.37 -13.20
C ALA A 284 -31.21 -12.92 -13.21
N GLY A 285 -30.81 -13.60 -12.14
CA GLY A 285 -30.83 -15.06 -12.05
C GLY A 285 -29.82 -15.76 -12.96
N VAL A 286 -28.72 -15.08 -13.32
CA VAL A 286 -27.68 -15.61 -14.24
C VAL A 286 -26.43 -16.06 -13.49
N PRO A 287 -25.64 -17.00 -14.03
CA PRO A 287 -24.35 -17.40 -13.47
C PRO A 287 -23.38 -16.20 -13.36
N PHE A 288 -22.63 -16.15 -12.25
CA PHE A 288 -21.61 -15.11 -12.00
C PHE A 288 -20.22 -15.72 -11.88
N PHE A 289 -19.31 -15.23 -12.71
CA PHE A 289 -17.91 -15.61 -12.70
C PHE A 289 -17.08 -14.50 -12.07
N TYR A 290 -16.62 -14.71 -10.84
CA TYR A 290 -15.77 -13.77 -10.12
C TYR A 290 -14.29 -14.11 -10.30
N ARG A 291 -13.45 -13.12 -10.65
CA ARG A 291 -11.98 -13.22 -10.62
C ARG A 291 -11.38 -11.90 -10.13
N ALA A 292 -10.36 -11.96 -9.29
CA ALA A 292 -9.56 -10.77 -8.97
C ALA A 292 -8.55 -10.48 -10.10
N GLY A 293 -8.31 -9.21 -10.40
CA GLY A 293 -7.37 -8.75 -11.42
C GLY A 293 -5.94 -9.24 -11.16
N SER A 294 -5.57 -9.31 -9.87
CA SER A 294 -4.31 -9.86 -9.39
C SER A 294 -4.11 -11.34 -9.72
N GLU A 295 -5.16 -12.12 -9.93
CA GLU A 295 -5.03 -13.54 -10.35
C GLU A 295 -4.49 -13.69 -11.78
N PHE A 296 -4.50 -12.63 -12.56
CA PHE A 296 -3.96 -12.62 -13.92
C PHE A 296 -2.53 -12.08 -14.00
N GLU A 297 -2.03 -11.47 -12.92
CA GLU A 297 -0.67 -10.96 -12.76
C GLU A 297 0.20 -12.07 -12.16
N GLU A 298 0.96 -12.78 -13.00
CA GLU A 298 1.86 -13.85 -12.56
C GLU A 298 3.27 -13.71 -13.14
N MET A 299 4.25 -14.24 -12.41
CA MET A 299 5.67 -14.26 -12.81
C MET A 299 5.92 -15.04 -14.11
N PHE A 300 5.02 -15.96 -14.48
CA PHE A 300 5.18 -16.80 -15.66
C PHE A 300 4.50 -16.22 -16.90
N VAL A 301 5.29 -16.06 -17.96
CA VAL A 301 4.84 -15.48 -19.24
C VAL A 301 3.69 -16.29 -19.83
N GLY A 302 2.58 -15.61 -20.11
CA GLY A 302 1.45 -16.19 -20.85
C GLY A 302 0.50 -17.05 -20.02
N VAL A 303 0.76 -17.25 -18.72
CA VAL A 303 -0.20 -17.92 -17.83
C VAL A 303 -1.45 -17.05 -17.63
N GLY A 304 -1.27 -15.74 -17.40
CA GLY A 304 -2.38 -14.78 -17.33
C GLY A 304 -3.25 -14.79 -18.59
N ALA A 305 -2.64 -14.68 -19.77
CA ALA A 305 -3.37 -14.77 -21.05
C ALA A 305 -4.13 -16.10 -21.21
N ARG A 306 -3.56 -17.24 -20.79
CA ARG A 306 -4.27 -18.53 -20.83
C ARG A 306 -5.48 -18.55 -19.89
N ARG A 307 -5.37 -17.97 -18.68
CA ARG A 307 -6.48 -17.87 -17.71
C ARG A 307 -7.62 -17.01 -18.24
N VAL A 308 -7.30 -15.88 -18.88
CA VAL A 308 -8.29 -15.05 -19.56
C VAL A 308 -9.04 -15.87 -20.60
N ARG A 309 -8.35 -16.58 -21.50
CA ARG A 309 -9.03 -17.45 -22.48
C ARG A 309 -9.93 -18.50 -21.83
N SER A 310 -9.43 -19.19 -20.80
CA SER A 310 -10.22 -20.23 -20.14
C SER A 310 -11.45 -19.67 -19.42
N LEU A 311 -11.36 -18.45 -18.86
CA LEU A 311 -12.48 -17.74 -18.25
C LEU A 311 -13.57 -17.45 -19.29
N PHE A 312 -13.20 -16.85 -20.42
CA PHE A 312 -14.16 -16.55 -21.49
C PHE A 312 -14.75 -17.81 -22.12
N GLN A 313 -13.97 -18.87 -22.29
CA GLN A 313 -14.48 -20.17 -22.76
C GLN A 313 -15.47 -20.80 -21.78
N ALA A 314 -15.22 -20.71 -20.48
CA ALA A 314 -16.15 -21.20 -19.45
C ALA A 314 -17.44 -20.37 -19.42
N ALA A 315 -17.33 -19.05 -19.60
CA ALA A 315 -18.46 -18.14 -19.68
C ALA A 315 -19.34 -18.43 -20.91
N LYS A 316 -18.73 -18.58 -22.10
CA LYS A 316 -19.43 -18.93 -23.35
C LYS A 316 -20.25 -20.22 -23.24
N LYS A 317 -19.78 -21.21 -22.48
CA LYS A 317 -20.52 -22.47 -22.24
C LYS A 317 -21.76 -22.30 -21.35
N LYS A 318 -21.82 -21.24 -20.54
CA LYS A 318 -22.89 -20.98 -19.56
C LYS A 318 -23.62 -19.66 -19.81
N ALA A 319 -23.62 -19.17 -21.05
CA ALA A 319 -24.35 -17.98 -21.43
C ALA A 319 -25.88 -18.18 -21.33
N PRO A 320 -26.66 -17.17 -20.93
CA PRO A 320 -26.25 -15.82 -20.53
C PRO A 320 -25.60 -15.79 -19.14
N CYS A 321 -24.52 -15.01 -18.95
CA CYS A 321 -23.78 -14.93 -17.69
C CYS A 321 -23.04 -13.59 -17.52
N ILE A 322 -22.63 -13.30 -16.29
CA ILE A 322 -21.81 -12.13 -15.96
C ILE A 322 -20.39 -12.59 -15.58
N ILE A 323 -19.39 -11.95 -16.19
CA ILE A 323 -17.98 -12.06 -15.79
C ILE A 323 -17.64 -10.80 -15.00
N PHE A 324 -17.17 -10.93 -13.77
CA PHE A 324 -16.73 -9.82 -12.93
C PHE A 324 -15.23 -9.91 -12.66
N ILE A 325 -14.50 -8.86 -13.02
CA ILE A 325 -13.07 -8.69 -12.77
C ILE A 325 -12.88 -7.55 -11.74
N ASP A 326 -12.56 -7.90 -10.50
CA ASP A 326 -12.21 -6.89 -9.48
C ASP A 326 -10.78 -6.38 -9.71
N GLU A 327 -10.44 -5.18 -9.25
CA GLU A 327 -9.08 -4.60 -9.35
C GLU A 327 -8.48 -4.72 -10.77
N VAL A 328 -9.25 -4.32 -11.80
CA VAL A 328 -8.81 -4.45 -13.20
C VAL A 328 -7.55 -3.63 -13.50
N ASP A 329 -7.21 -2.65 -12.67
CA ASP A 329 -5.98 -1.87 -12.71
C ASP A 329 -4.72 -2.71 -12.52
N ALA A 330 -4.80 -3.91 -11.92
CA ALA A 330 -3.68 -4.85 -11.84
C ALA A 330 -3.17 -5.25 -13.24
N ILE A 331 -4.08 -5.48 -14.20
CA ILE A 331 -3.75 -5.84 -15.59
C ILE A 331 -3.89 -4.69 -16.59
N GLY A 332 -4.67 -3.67 -16.23
CA GLY A 332 -5.06 -2.57 -17.10
C GLY A 332 -4.28 -1.28 -16.90
N SER A 333 -3.32 -1.21 -15.97
CA SER A 333 -2.58 0.02 -15.68
C SER A 333 -1.58 0.39 -16.78
N THR A 334 -1.65 1.64 -17.25
CA THR A 334 -0.69 2.24 -18.19
C THR A 334 0.71 2.39 -17.56
N ARG A 335 0.80 2.53 -16.24
CA ARG A 335 2.10 2.65 -15.53
C ARG A 335 2.83 1.31 -15.46
N LYS A 336 2.08 0.21 -15.30
CA LYS A 336 2.62 -1.17 -15.28
C LYS A 336 2.90 -1.73 -16.68
N GLN A 337 2.63 -0.98 -17.76
CA GLN A 337 2.89 -1.40 -19.13
C GLN A 337 4.39 -1.71 -19.42
N TRP A 338 5.34 -1.45 -18.52
CA TRP A 338 6.74 -1.82 -18.74
C TRP A 338 7.03 -3.31 -18.52
N GLU A 339 6.11 -4.05 -17.89
CA GLU A 339 6.20 -5.50 -17.78
C GLU A 339 5.58 -6.18 -19.01
N GLY A 340 6.42 -6.77 -19.87
CA GLY A 340 5.99 -7.44 -21.10
C GLY A 340 5.03 -8.63 -20.89
N HIS A 341 4.89 -9.13 -19.66
CA HIS A 341 3.98 -10.22 -19.31
C HIS A 341 2.55 -9.72 -19.10
N THR A 342 2.38 -8.63 -18.35
CA THR A 342 1.09 -7.99 -18.07
C THR A 342 0.45 -7.44 -19.35
N LYS A 343 1.26 -6.87 -20.26
CA LYS A 343 0.80 -6.45 -21.60
C LYS A 343 0.14 -7.56 -22.42
N LYS A 344 0.72 -8.77 -22.40
CA LYS A 344 0.17 -9.91 -23.16
C LYS A 344 -1.19 -10.34 -22.60
N THR A 345 -1.34 -10.32 -21.29
CA THR A 345 -2.60 -10.63 -20.61
C THR A 345 -3.66 -9.58 -20.92
N LEU A 346 -3.30 -8.29 -20.86
CA LEU A 346 -4.18 -7.19 -21.25
C LEU A 346 -4.65 -7.33 -22.70
N HIS A 347 -3.72 -7.50 -23.65
CA HIS A 347 -4.08 -7.68 -25.06
C HIS A 347 -4.98 -8.90 -25.28
N GLN A 348 -4.75 -10.00 -24.54
CA GLN A 348 -5.62 -11.16 -24.63
C GLN A 348 -7.04 -10.84 -24.13
N LEU A 349 -7.19 -10.07 -23.05
CA LEU A 349 -8.50 -9.61 -22.58
C LEU A 349 -9.20 -8.77 -23.65
N LEU A 350 -8.48 -7.85 -24.28
CA LEU A 350 -9.02 -7.02 -25.38
C LEU A 350 -9.48 -7.87 -26.57
N VAL A 351 -8.69 -8.86 -26.97
CA VAL A 351 -9.04 -9.78 -28.06
C VAL A 351 -10.29 -10.60 -27.73
N GLU A 352 -10.42 -11.08 -26.48
CA GLU A 352 -11.63 -11.79 -26.07
C GLU A 352 -12.85 -10.88 -26.04
N MET A 353 -12.72 -9.63 -25.56
CA MET A 353 -13.81 -8.64 -25.54
C MET A 353 -14.29 -8.24 -26.94
N ASP A 354 -13.36 -8.05 -27.86
CA ASP A 354 -13.68 -7.73 -29.25
C ASP A 354 -14.24 -8.96 -29.98
N GLY A 355 -13.84 -10.17 -29.58
CA GLY A 355 -14.07 -11.42 -30.28
C GLY A 355 -15.43 -12.12 -30.10
N PHE A 356 -16.30 -11.67 -29.19
CA PHE A 356 -17.69 -12.18 -29.10
C PHE A 356 -18.71 -11.25 -29.75
N GLU A 357 -19.75 -11.85 -30.36
CA GLU A 357 -20.86 -11.08 -30.92
C GLU A 357 -21.70 -10.45 -29.81
N GLN A 358 -22.21 -9.23 -30.01
CA GLN A 358 -22.99 -8.48 -29.01
C GLN A 358 -24.24 -9.22 -28.49
N ASN A 359 -24.68 -10.29 -29.18
CA ASN A 359 -25.86 -11.08 -28.84
C ASN A 359 -25.55 -12.40 -28.11
N GLU A 360 -24.29 -12.71 -27.79
CA GLU A 360 -23.95 -13.94 -27.04
C GLU A 360 -24.44 -13.93 -25.58
N GLY A 361 -24.99 -12.82 -25.08
CA GLY A 361 -25.58 -12.72 -23.74
C GLY A 361 -24.57 -12.73 -22.60
N ILE A 362 -23.31 -12.38 -22.89
CA ILE A 362 -22.20 -12.29 -21.92
C ILE A 362 -21.94 -10.81 -21.62
N ILE A 363 -21.89 -10.47 -20.32
CA ILE A 363 -21.56 -9.12 -19.87
C ILE A 363 -20.27 -9.17 -19.06
N VAL A 364 -19.31 -8.32 -19.43
CA VAL A 364 -18.04 -8.17 -18.71
C VAL A 364 -18.13 -6.95 -17.80
N MET A 365 -18.18 -7.17 -16.49
CA MET A 365 -18.09 -6.13 -15.48
C MET A 365 -16.68 -6.06 -14.92
N ALA A 366 -16.17 -4.86 -14.71
CA ALA A 366 -14.90 -4.63 -14.05
C ALA A 366 -15.04 -3.57 -12.97
N ALA A 367 -14.26 -3.67 -11.89
CA ALA A 367 -14.18 -2.65 -10.86
C ALA A 367 -12.77 -2.09 -10.76
N THR A 368 -12.66 -0.78 -10.53
CA THR A 368 -11.39 -0.11 -10.23
C THR A 368 -11.59 1.01 -9.22
N ASN A 369 -10.54 1.30 -8.45
CA ASN A 369 -10.47 2.48 -7.60
C ASN A 369 -9.82 3.68 -8.32
N LEU A 370 -9.07 3.42 -9.41
CA LEU A 370 -8.24 4.41 -10.08
C LEU A 370 -8.54 4.39 -11.59
N PRO A 371 -9.62 5.05 -12.05
CA PRO A 371 -9.94 5.08 -13.48
C PRO A 371 -8.87 5.77 -14.32
N ASP A 372 -8.16 6.76 -13.77
CA ASP A 372 -7.21 7.60 -14.51
C ASP A 372 -5.94 6.86 -14.95
N ILE A 373 -5.55 5.78 -14.25
CA ILE A 373 -4.35 5.01 -14.59
C ILE A 373 -4.62 3.91 -15.62
N LEU A 374 -5.90 3.62 -15.91
CA LEU A 374 -6.27 2.56 -16.83
C LEU A 374 -5.88 2.90 -18.27
N ASP A 375 -5.51 1.86 -19.03
CA ASP A 375 -5.22 1.97 -20.44
C ASP A 375 -6.47 2.45 -21.20
N PRO A 376 -6.39 3.56 -21.96
CA PRO A 376 -7.50 4.05 -22.78
C PRO A 376 -8.03 3.02 -23.78
N ALA A 377 -7.25 1.98 -24.11
CA ALA A 377 -7.71 0.86 -24.91
C ALA A 377 -8.86 0.09 -24.23
N LEU A 378 -8.87 -0.03 -22.90
CA LEU A 378 -9.93 -0.74 -22.16
C LEU A 378 -11.25 0.03 -22.15
N THR A 379 -11.19 1.35 -22.02
CA THR A 379 -12.34 2.26 -21.90
C THR A 379 -12.91 2.70 -23.24
N ARG A 380 -12.38 2.17 -24.35
CA ARG A 380 -12.86 2.50 -25.70
C ARG A 380 -14.22 1.84 -25.99
N PRO A 381 -15.12 2.51 -26.74
CA PRO A 381 -16.36 1.90 -27.21
C PRO A 381 -16.14 0.57 -27.96
N GLY A 382 -16.98 -0.42 -27.68
CA GLY A 382 -16.83 -1.83 -28.02
C GLY A 382 -16.26 -2.72 -26.90
N ARG A 383 -15.84 -2.16 -25.76
CA ARG A 383 -15.20 -2.84 -24.63
C ARG A 383 -15.89 -2.45 -23.32
N PHE A 384 -15.27 -1.62 -22.48
CA PHE A 384 -15.95 -1.02 -21.32
C PHE A 384 -16.65 0.27 -21.76
N ASP A 385 -17.83 0.11 -22.34
CA ASP A 385 -18.59 1.18 -22.99
C ASP A 385 -19.35 2.05 -21.99
N ARG A 386 -19.71 1.44 -20.86
CA ARG A 386 -20.44 2.09 -19.77
C ARG A 386 -19.52 2.28 -18.59
N HIS A 387 -19.41 3.52 -18.14
CA HIS A 387 -18.69 3.90 -16.93
C HIS A 387 -19.72 4.33 -15.89
N ILE A 388 -19.81 3.58 -14.80
CA ILE A 388 -20.75 3.86 -13.72
C ILE A 388 -19.92 4.16 -12.48
N ALA A 389 -20.01 5.40 -12.02
CA ALA A 389 -19.39 5.81 -10.78
C ALA A 389 -20.26 5.35 -9.60
N VAL A 390 -19.63 4.69 -8.63
CA VAL A 390 -20.22 4.31 -7.34
C VAL A 390 -19.60 5.22 -6.28
N PRO A 391 -20.22 6.39 -6.02
CA PRO A 391 -19.69 7.35 -5.06
C PRO A 391 -19.81 6.83 -3.62
N ASN A 392 -19.22 7.58 -2.68
CA ASN A 392 -19.51 7.38 -1.26
C ASN A 392 -20.99 7.71 -0.98
N PRO A 393 -21.63 7.02 -0.02
CA PRO A 393 -23.04 7.24 0.29
C PRO A 393 -23.29 8.59 0.99
N ASP A 394 -24.40 9.24 0.61
CA ASP A 394 -24.95 10.43 1.28
C ASP A 394 -25.52 10.09 2.68
N VAL A 395 -25.91 11.07 3.50
CA VAL A 395 -26.52 10.85 4.85
C VAL A 395 -27.66 9.83 4.78
N ARG A 396 -28.57 9.98 3.81
CA ARG A 396 -29.68 9.03 3.62
C ARG A 396 -29.17 7.65 3.27
N GLY A 397 -28.20 7.55 2.36
CA GLY A 397 -27.56 6.29 2.02
C GLY A 397 -26.87 5.63 3.21
N ARG A 398 -26.15 6.41 4.04
CA ARG A 398 -25.49 5.94 5.27
C ARG A 398 -26.52 5.45 6.29
N GLN A 399 -27.63 6.17 6.44
CA GLN A 399 -28.74 5.75 7.29
C GLN A 399 -29.30 4.40 6.83
N GLU A 400 -29.63 4.24 5.55
CA GLU A 400 -30.14 2.97 5.01
C GLU A 400 -29.15 1.80 5.17
N ILE A 401 -27.86 2.07 4.97
CA ILE A 401 -26.80 1.08 5.16
C ILE A 401 -26.69 0.67 6.63
N LEU A 402 -26.73 1.65 7.55
CA LEU A 402 -26.74 1.37 8.99
C LEU A 402 -27.97 0.55 9.39
N GLU A 403 -29.16 0.94 8.93
CA GLU A 403 -30.40 0.19 9.18
C GLU A 403 -30.32 -1.25 8.65
N LEU A 404 -29.72 -1.47 7.47
CA LEU A 404 -29.51 -2.80 6.93
C LEU A 404 -28.65 -3.67 7.85
N TYR A 405 -27.51 -3.13 8.34
CA TYR A 405 -26.60 -3.87 9.21
C TYR A 405 -27.08 -4.01 10.67
N LEU A 406 -27.97 -3.11 11.10
CA LEU A 406 -28.57 -3.15 12.43
C LEU A 406 -29.84 -4.01 12.49
N ARG A 407 -30.49 -4.30 11.37
CA ARG A 407 -31.74 -5.10 11.30
C ARG A 407 -31.65 -6.45 12.01
N ASP A 408 -30.49 -7.11 11.91
CA ASP A 408 -30.26 -8.44 12.49
C ASP A 408 -29.72 -8.39 13.93
N LYS A 409 -29.63 -7.19 14.55
CA LYS A 409 -29.05 -6.99 15.88
C LYS A 409 -30.08 -6.48 16.88
N PRO A 410 -30.01 -6.89 18.16
CA PRO A 410 -30.88 -6.37 19.20
C PRO A 410 -30.52 -4.91 19.50
N LEU A 411 -31.42 -3.98 19.18
CA LEU A 411 -31.26 -2.53 19.40
C LEU A 411 -31.99 -2.06 20.66
N SER A 412 -31.41 -1.07 21.35
CA SER A 412 -32.09 -0.28 22.39
C SER A 412 -32.94 0.85 21.76
N SER A 413 -33.95 1.33 22.48
CA SER A 413 -34.82 2.45 22.05
C SER A 413 -34.12 3.81 22.02
N ASP A 414 -32.93 3.89 22.63
CA ASP A 414 -32.10 5.11 22.73
C ASP A 414 -31.29 5.40 21.45
N VAL A 415 -31.30 4.48 20.47
CA VAL A 415 -30.47 4.61 19.27
C VAL A 415 -31.17 5.45 18.20
N ASP A 416 -30.67 6.67 17.97
CA ASP A 416 -31.02 7.45 16.78
C ASP A 416 -30.01 7.19 15.64
N VAL A 417 -30.42 6.40 14.65
CA VAL A 417 -29.60 6.08 13.46
C VAL A 417 -29.29 7.33 12.63
N ASN A 418 -30.18 8.32 12.63
CA ASN A 418 -29.98 9.57 11.88
C ASN A 418 -28.82 10.40 12.45
N SER A 419 -28.71 10.48 13.76
CA SER A 419 -27.59 11.12 14.45
C SER A 419 -26.25 10.46 14.08
N ILE A 420 -26.19 9.12 14.09
CA ILE A 420 -24.98 8.38 13.72
C ILE A 420 -24.63 8.56 12.24
N ALA A 421 -25.61 8.56 11.33
CA ALA A 421 -25.40 8.79 9.90
C ALA A 421 -24.84 10.20 9.61
N ARG A 422 -25.32 11.22 10.34
CA ARG A 422 -24.78 12.59 10.28
C ARG A 422 -23.37 12.67 10.86
N GLY A 423 -23.08 11.88 11.90
CA GLY A 423 -21.75 11.81 12.53
C GLY A 423 -20.71 10.96 11.85
N THR A 424 -21.03 10.36 10.71
CA THR A 424 -20.10 9.54 9.92
C THR A 424 -19.87 10.15 8.52
N PRO A 425 -19.52 11.45 8.40
CA PRO A 425 -19.28 12.05 7.09
C PRO A 425 -18.09 11.36 6.41
N GLY A 426 -18.25 11.05 5.12
CA GLY A 426 -17.22 10.39 4.31
C GLY A 426 -17.06 8.88 4.54
N PHE A 427 -17.79 8.27 5.47
CA PHE A 427 -17.74 6.82 5.69
C PHE A 427 -18.33 6.08 4.49
N ASN A 428 -17.61 5.06 4.01
CA ASN A 428 -18.13 4.16 2.98
C ASN A 428 -18.97 3.02 3.60
N GLY A 429 -19.59 2.19 2.76
CA GLY A 429 -20.43 1.09 3.24
C GLY A 429 -19.67 0.05 4.08
N ALA A 430 -18.40 -0.20 3.78
CA ALA A 430 -17.56 -1.09 4.56
C ALA A 430 -17.19 -0.50 5.94
N ASP A 431 -16.95 0.81 6.02
CA ASP A 431 -16.68 1.50 7.28
C ASP A 431 -17.90 1.46 8.21
N LEU A 432 -19.10 1.66 7.66
CA LEU A 432 -20.36 1.54 8.42
C LEU A 432 -20.62 0.12 8.90
N ALA A 433 -20.35 -0.89 8.06
CA ALA A 433 -20.43 -2.29 8.46
C ALA A 433 -19.46 -2.59 9.61
N ASN A 434 -18.25 -2.05 9.54
CA ASN A 434 -17.23 -2.20 10.57
C ASN A 434 -17.62 -1.47 11.88
N LEU A 435 -18.21 -0.27 11.80
CA LEU A 435 -18.75 0.47 12.95
C LEU A 435 -19.76 -0.38 13.72
N VAL A 436 -20.75 -0.93 13.02
CA VAL A 436 -21.79 -1.78 13.63
C VAL A 436 -21.20 -3.08 14.19
N ASN A 437 -20.13 -3.60 13.59
CA ASN A 437 -19.42 -4.77 14.11
C ASN A 437 -18.66 -4.45 15.41
N ILE A 438 -17.88 -3.36 15.43
CA ILE A 438 -17.14 -2.91 16.60
C ILE A 438 -18.08 -2.61 17.76
N ALA A 439 -19.22 -1.96 17.51
CA ALA A 439 -20.23 -1.68 18.53
C ALA A 439 -20.80 -2.97 19.13
N ALA A 440 -21.11 -3.97 18.30
CA ALA A 440 -21.61 -5.25 18.78
C ALA A 440 -20.56 -6.04 19.59
N ILE A 441 -19.29 -6.02 19.17
CA ILE A 441 -18.20 -6.64 19.94
C ILE A 441 -18.06 -5.93 21.29
N LYS A 442 -18.13 -4.60 21.32
CA LYS A 442 -18.08 -3.81 22.56
C LYS A 442 -19.23 -4.17 23.49
N ALA A 443 -20.45 -4.29 22.97
CA ALA A 443 -21.63 -4.73 23.71
C ALA A 443 -21.45 -6.13 24.31
N ALA A 444 -20.94 -7.07 23.52
CA ALA A 444 -20.68 -8.44 23.97
C ALA A 444 -19.62 -8.50 25.09
N VAL A 445 -18.57 -7.69 25.00
CA VAL A 445 -17.52 -7.59 26.03
C VAL A 445 -18.08 -6.99 27.34
N GLU A 446 -19.03 -6.06 27.25
CA GLU A 446 -19.70 -5.46 28.41
C GLU A 446 -20.81 -6.33 28.98
N GLY A 447 -21.18 -7.43 28.32
CA GLY A 447 -22.29 -8.28 28.70
C GLY A 447 -23.66 -7.61 28.52
N ALA A 448 -23.78 -6.65 27.60
CA ALA A 448 -25.04 -5.98 27.29
C ALA A 448 -25.92 -6.83 26.36
N ASP A 449 -27.20 -6.99 26.71
CA ASP A 449 -28.17 -7.77 25.91
C ASP A 449 -28.63 -7.04 24.63
N LYS A 450 -28.56 -5.70 24.64
CA LYS A 450 -28.98 -4.83 23.54
C LYS A 450 -27.89 -3.81 23.23
N LEU A 451 -27.79 -3.45 21.95
CA LEU A 451 -26.88 -2.45 21.44
C LEU A 451 -27.41 -1.04 21.75
N THR A 452 -26.61 -0.24 22.45
CA THR A 452 -26.95 1.10 22.93
C THR A 452 -26.29 2.19 22.10
N ALA A 453 -26.79 3.44 22.20
CA ALA A 453 -26.22 4.58 21.47
C ALA A 453 -24.77 4.85 21.86
N SER A 454 -24.43 4.67 23.15
CA SER A 454 -23.06 4.83 23.66
C SER A 454 -22.06 3.88 23.01
N GLN A 455 -22.47 2.65 22.68
CA GLN A 455 -21.60 1.67 22.02
C GLN A 455 -21.37 1.98 20.54
N LEU A 456 -22.37 2.53 19.85
CA LEU A 456 -22.23 3.04 18.48
C LEU A 456 -21.33 4.28 18.42
N GLU A 457 -21.53 5.21 19.36
CA GLU A 457 -20.68 6.38 19.53
C GLU A 457 -19.24 5.98 19.84
N PHE A 458 -19.02 5.01 20.73
CA PHE A 458 -17.68 4.45 20.99
C PHE A 458 -17.04 3.85 19.74
N ALA A 459 -17.81 3.11 18.93
CA ALA A 459 -17.31 2.51 17.70
C ALA A 459 -16.94 3.56 16.65
N LYS A 460 -17.77 4.61 16.52
CA LYS A 460 -17.50 5.78 15.69
C LYS A 460 -16.19 6.46 16.10
N ASP A 461 -16.07 6.82 17.38
CA ASP A 461 -14.88 7.48 17.92
C ASP A 461 -13.62 6.61 17.72
N ARG A 462 -13.75 5.29 17.85
CA ARG A 462 -12.65 4.35 17.62
C ARG A 462 -12.19 4.30 16.16
N ILE A 463 -13.10 4.44 15.20
CA ILE A 463 -12.75 4.47 13.77
C ILE A 463 -12.08 5.81 13.42
N ILE A 464 -12.60 6.93 13.94
CA ILE A 464 -12.10 8.27 13.62
C ILE A 464 -10.76 8.54 14.32
N MET A 465 -10.69 8.30 15.63
CA MET A 465 -9.54 8.70 16.47
C MET A 465 -8.60 7.53 16.81
N GLY A 466 -9.01 6.29 16.56
CA GLY A 466 -8.28 5.09 16.95
C GLY A 466 -8.64 4.57 18.35
N THR A 467 -7.89 3.58 18.82
CA THR A 467 -8.18 2.90 20.09
C THR A 467 -7.90 3.79 21.30
N GLU A 468 -8.79 3.72 22.29
CA GLU A 468 -8.65 4.42 23.56
C GLU A 468 -7.44 3.91 24.38
N ARG A 469 -6.63 4.84 24.89
CA ARG A 469 -5.40 4.52 25.64
C ARG A 469 -5.57 4.71 27.15
N LYS A 470 -6.39 3.86 27.77
CA LYS A 470 -6.68 3.91 29.22
C LYS A 470 -5.45 3.79 30.12
N THR A 471 -4.38 3.14 29.65
CA THR A 471 -3.14 2.93 30.40
C THR A 471 -2.15 4.08 30.30
N MET A 472 -2.43 5.09 29.48
CA MET A 472 -1.53 6.23 29.31
C MET A 472 -1.60 7.13 30.54
N PHE A 473 -0.50 7.18 31.31
CA PHE A 473 -0.39 8.09 32.42
C PHE A 473 -0.20 9.53 31.89
N LEU A 474 -1.23 10.35 32.04
CA LEU A 474 -1.18 11.79 31.76
C LEU A 474 -1.01 12.54 33.07
N SER A 475 -0.02 13.45 33.13
CA SER A 475 0.09 14.37 34.26
C SER A 475 -1.13 15.26 34.35
N GLU A 476 -1.51 15.66 35.57
CA GLU A 476 -2.65 16.56 35.78
C GLU A 476 -2.46 17.91 35.07
N GLU A 477 -1.22 18.37 34.93
CA GLU A 477 -0.88 19.56 34.12
C GLU A 477 -1.15 19.35 32.63
N SER A 478 -0.78 18.18 32.09
CA SER A 478 -1.05 17.85 30.68
C SER A 478 -2.54 17.67 30.42
N LYS A 479 -3.29 17.03 31.33
CA LYS A 479 -4.75 16.93 31.22
C LYS A 479 -5.41 18.31 31.27
N LYS A 480 -4.92 19.19 32.15
CA LYS A 480 -5.39 20.58 32.25
C LYS A 480 -5.14 21.34 30.96
N LEU A 481 -3.94 21.24 30.37
CA LEU A 481 -3.62 21.83 29.06
C LEU A 481 -4.62 21.36 27.99
N THR A 482 -4.81 20.05 27.85
CA THR A 482 -5.78 19.49 26.90
C THR A 482 -7.21 19.97 27.17
N ALA A 483 -7.65 20.03 28.43
CA ALA A 483 -8.99 20.51 28.76
C ALA A 483 -9.23 21.97 28.35
N TYR A 484 -8.24 22.85 28.52
CA TYR A 484 -8.31 24.23 28.04
C TYR A 484 -8.26 24.30 26.50
N HIS A 485 -7.45 23.46 25.87
CA HIS A 485 -7.35 23.36 24.42
C HIS A 485 -8.70 22.98 23.79
N GLU A 486 -9.30 21.87 24.24
CA GLU A 486 -10.61 21.41 23.73
C GLU A 486 -11.74 22.39 24.07
N SER A 487 -11.69 23.02 25.26
CA SER A 487 -12.64 24.08 25.62
C SER A 487 -12.54 25.29 24.69
N GLY A 488 -11.32 25.62 24.22
CA GLY A 488 -11.07 26.66 23.23
C GLY A 488 -11.81 26.38 21.92
N HIS A 489 -11.62 25.18 21.35
CA HIS A 489 -12.35 24.75 20.15
C HIS A 489 -13.87 24.81 20.35
N ALA A 490 -14.37 24.32 21.49
CA ALA A 490 -15.80 24.30 21.77
C ALA A 490 -16.40 25.71 21.88
N ILE A 491 -15.76 26.63 22.59
CA ILE A 491 -16.30 27.99 22.76
C ILE A 491 -16.28 28.77 21.45
N VAL A 492 -15.22 28.62 20.65
CA VAL A 492 -15.14 29.26 19.34
C VAL A 492 -16.24 28.71 18.42
N ALA A 493 -16.43 27.39 18.39
CA ALA A 493 -17.45 26.78 17.54
C ALA A 493 -18.89 27.20 17.91
N LEU A 494 -19.18 27.40 19.19
CA LEU A 494 -20.52 27.83 19.64
C LEU A 494 -20.82 29.29 19.32
N ASN A 495 -19.80 30.16 19.36
CA ASN A 495 -19.99 31.61 19.23
C ASN A 495 -19.69 32.14 17.82
N THR A 496 -19.22 31.29 16.90
CA THR A 496 -18.90 31.70 15.53
C THR A 496 -20.03 31.33 14.57
N GLU A 497 -20.64 32.34 13.97
CA GLU A 497 -21.71 32.13 12.99
C GLU A 497 -21.20 31.37 11.75
N GLY A 498 -21.85 30.26 11.43
CA GLY A 498 -21.48 29.40 10.30
C GLY A 498 -20.52 28.27 10.68
N ALA A 499 -20.11 28.15 11.94
CA ALA A 499 -19.51 26.92 12.44
C ALA A 499 -20.56 25.80 12.56
N HIS A 500 -20.11 24.55 12.43
CA HIS A 500 -20.99 23.40 12.64
C HIS A 500 -21.33 23.24 14.13
N PRO A 501 -22.56 22.83 14.47
CA PRO A 501 -22.94 22.64 15.85
C PRO A 501 -22.11 21.55 16.51
N ILE A 502 -21.75 21.78 17.78
CA ILE A 502 -21.01 20.80 18.58
C ILE A 502 -21.91 19.63 18.91
N HIS A 503 -21.34 18.43 18.86
CA HIS A 503 -21.96 17.20 19.33
C HIS A 503 -21.34 16.70 20.63
N LYS A 504 -20.01 16.72 20.72
CA LYS A 504 -19.27 16.15 21.84
C LYS A 504 -17.89 16.78 21.99
N ALA A 505 -17.42 16.92 23.22
CA ALA A 505 -16.02 17.26 23.54
C ALA A 505 -15.46 16.22 24.51
N THR A 506 -14.23 15.76 24.28
CA THR A 506 -13.57 14.78 25.15
C THR A 506 -12.08 15.09 25.30
N ILE A 507 -11.55 14.85 26.50
CA ILE A 507 -10.11 14.92 26.82
C ILE A 507 -9.48 13.53 26.98
N MET A 508 -10.20 12.48 26.60
CA MET A 508 -9.70 11.11 26.68
C MET A 508 -8.77 10.81 25.50
N PRO A 509 -7.54 10.31 25.76
CA PRO A 509 -6.59 10.03 24.70
C PRO A 509 -7.01 8.83 23.84
N ARG A 510 -7.05 9.04 22.53
CA ARG A 510 -7.39 8.03 21.52
C ARG A 510 -6.40 8.08 20.36
N GLY A 511 -5.80 6.93 20.05
CA GLY A 511 -4.79 6.85 18.98
C GLY A 511 -3.67 7.87 19.16
N SER A 512 -3.56 8.80 18.20
CA SER A 512 -2.60 9.92 18.21
C SER A 512 -3.16 11.22 18.81
N ALA A 513 -4.48 11.31 19.06
CA ALA A 513 -5.13 12.49 19.61
C ALA A 513 -5.23 12.41 21.14
N LEU A 514 -5.00 13.53 21.83
CA LEU A 514 -5.11 13.63 23.29
C LEU A 514 -6.52 14.08 23.74
N GLY A 515 -7.26 14.73 22.86
CA GLY A 515 -8.64 15.18 23.01
C GLY A 515 -9.22 15.47 21.63
N MET A 516 -10.53 15.74 21.57
CA MET A 516 -11.19 16.23 20.36
C MET A 516 -12.56 16.85 20.68
N VAL A 517 -12.90 17.88 19.92
CA VAL A 517 -14.26 18.40 19.77
C VAL A 517 -14.86 17.92 18.45
N THR A 518 -15.91 17.12 18.53
CA THR A 518 -16.68 16.65 17.37
C THR A 518 -17.79 17.63 17.04
N GLN A 519 -17.80 18.10 15.79
CA GLN A 519 -18.86 18.91 15.22
C GLN A 519 -19.68 18.09 14.23
N LEU A 520 -21.00 18.27 14.24
CA LEU A 520 -21.90 17.58 13.31
C LEU A 520 -22.52 18.56 12.34
N PRO A 521 -22.39 18.36 11.02
CA PRO A 521 -23.12 19.17 10.08
C PRO A 521 -24.62 18.91 10.20
N SER A 522 -25.43 19.96 10.05
CA SER A 522 -26.90 19.82 10.11
C SER A 522 -27.44 19.05 8.90
N ASN A 523 -26.84 19.27 7.73
CA ASN A 523 -27.15 18.65 6.44
C ASN A 523 -25.85 18.30 5.70
N ASP A 524 -25.91 17.38 4.73
CA ASP A 524 -24.78 17.18 3.81
C ASP A 524 -24.64 18.41 2.90
N GLU A 525 -23.57 19.17 3.12
CA GLU A 525 -23.24 20.35 2.33
C GLU A 525 -22.42 19.93 1.11
N THR A 526 -22.98 20.11 -0.09
CA THR A 526 -22.24 19.88 -1.35
C THR A 526 -21.29 21.03 -1.68
N SER A 527 -21.60 22.24 -1.21
CA SER A 527 -20.80 23.45 -1.37
C SER A 527 -20.67 24.19 -0.05
N ILE A 528 -19.48 24.72 0.24
CA ILE A 528 -19.20 25.42 1.50
C ILE A 528 -18.97 26.90 1.20
N SER A 529 -19.64 27.77 1.96
CA SER A 529 -19.52 29.23 1.80
C SER A 529 -18.20 29.78 2.40
N LYS A 530 -17.74 30.94 1.91
CA LYS A 530 -16.57 31.64 2.48
C LYS A 530 -16.72 31.89 3.99
N LYS A 531 -17.93 32.22 4.45
CA LYS A 531 -18.23 32.43 5.88
C LYS A 531 -18.00 31.16 6.71
N GLN A 532 -18.46 30.00 6.22
CA GLN A 532 -18.26 28.72 6.87
C GLN A 532 -16.78 28.29 6.88
N LEU A 533 -16.05 28.54 5.79
CA LEU A 533 -14.61 28.25 5.74
C LEU A 533 -13.82 29.11 6.73
N LEU A 534 -14.16 30.41 6.84
CA LEU A 534 -13.59 31.29 7.86
C LEU A 534 -13.93 30.82 9.27
N ALA A 535 -15.17 30.37 9.51
CA ALA A 535 -15.57 29.83 10.80
C ALA A 535 -14.80 28.55 11.17
N ARG A 536 -14.56 27.64 10.22
CA ARG A 536 -13.73 26.44 10.44
C ARG A 536 -12.28 26.82 10.77
N LEU A 537 -11.75 27.83 10.07
CA LEU A 537 -10.40 28.33 10.30
C LEU A 537 -10.26 28.98 11.68
N ASP A 538 -11.29 29.73 12.13
CA ASP A 538 -11.38 30.26 13.49
C ASP A 538 -11.41 29.13 14.53
N VAL A 539 -12.21 28.07 14.30
CA VAL A 539 -12.25 26.89 15.19
C VAL A 539 -10.87 26.24 15.31
N CYS A 540 -10.14 26.01 14.21
CA CYS A 540 -8.82 25.41 14.25
C CYS A 540 -7.81 26.23 15.09
N MET A 541 -7.97 27.55 15.16
CA MET A 541 -7.11 28.40 16.00
C MET A 541 -7.50 28.40 17.48
N GLY A 542 -8.69 27.87 17.82
CA GLY A 542 -9.26 27.90 19.16
C GLY A 542 -8.37 27.29 20.24
N GLY A 543 -7.85 26.09 20.02
CA GLY A 543 -7.01 25.38 21.01
C GLY A 543 -5.72 26.12 21.33
N ARG A 544 -4.95 26.50 20.29
CA ARG A 544 -3.69 27.27 20.43
C ARG A 544 -3.90 28.58 21.19
N VAL A 545 -4.94 29.34 20.83
CA VAL A 545 -5.23 30.64 21.48
C VAL A 545 -5.67 30.45 22.92
N ALA A 546 -6.47 29.41 23.22
CA ALA A 546 -6.89 29.13 24.59
C ALA A 546 -5.71 28.76 25.50
N GLU A 547 -4.77 27.95 25.00
CA GLU A 547 -3.52 27.65 25.73
C GLU A 547 -2.72 28.93 26.03
N GLU A 548 -2.51 29.75 25.01
CA GLU A 548 -1.72 30.97 25.14
C GLU A 548 -2.35 31.98 26.11
N LEU A 549 -3.68 32.14 26.09
CA LEU A 549 -4.37 33.08 26.98
C LEU A 549 -4.29 32.66 28.45
N VAL A 550 -4.33 31.37 28.74
CA VAL A 550 -4.40 30.84 30.11
C VAL A 550 -3.01 30.56 30.69
N PHE A 551 -2.11 30.00 29.89
CA PHE A 551 -0.77 29.57 30.34
C PHE A 551 0.36 30.52 29.92
N GLY A 552 0.12 31.41 28.95
CA GLY A 552 1.11 32.34 28.41
C GLY A 552 1.84 31.82 27.16
N GLU A 553 2.56 32.72 26.48
CA GLU A 553 3.22 32.44 25.19
C GLU A 553 4.36 31.42 25.29
N ASP A 554 5.05 31.36 26.42
CA ASP A 554 6.17 30.43 26.63
C ASP A 554 5.71 28.98 26.85
N TYR A 555 4.44 28.78 27.22
CA TYR A 555 3.88 27.47 27.59
C TYR A 555 3.04 26.84 26.50
N VAL A 556 3.01 27.42 25.30
CA VAL A 556 2.15 26.90 24.24
C VAL A 556 2.74 25.64 23.62
N THR A 557 1.93 24.60 23.50
CA THR A 557 2.41 23.23 23.26
C THR A 557 2.51 22.89 21.78
N THR A 558 3.13 21.73 21.49
CA THR A 558 3.13 21.11 20.16
C THR A 558 1.82 20.39 19.82
N GLY A 559 0.88 20.29 20.77
CA GLY A 559 -0.42 19.63 20.59
C GLY A 559 -1.26 20.27 19.48
N ALA A 560 -1.17 21.59 19.32
CA ALA A 560 -1.87 22.35 18.28
C ALA A 560 -1.35 22.14 16.85
N SER A 561 -0.33 21.30 16.64
CA SER A 561 0.29 21.09 15.32
C SER A 561 -0.69 20.54 14.27
N SER A 562 -1.59 19.63 14.68
CA SER A 562 -2.62 19.08 13.79
C SER A 562 -3.61 20.16 13.35
N ASP A 563 -4.08 20.99 14.28
CA ASP A 563 -5.06 22.04 13.96
C ASP A 563 -4.46 23.12 13.07
N LEU A 564 -3.18 23.46 13.28
CA LEU A 564 -2.44 24.39 12.43
C LEU A 564 -2.25 23.82 11.02
N ASN A 565 -1.98 22.51 10.89
CA ASN A 565 -1.89 21.88 9.57
C ASN A 565 -3.24 21.96 8.84
N THR A 566 -4.33 21.56 9.49
CA THR A 566 -5.67 21.65 8.92
C THR A 566 -6.06 23.09 8.56
N ALA A 567 -5.75 24.06 9.42
CA ALA A 567 -6.00 25.47 9.14
C ALA A 567 -5.21 25.97 7.92
N THR A 568 -3.95 25.54 7.79
CA THR A 568 -3.06 25.93 6.67
C THR A 568 -3.54 25.33 5.35
N GLU A 569 -3.88 24.04 5.34
CA GLU A 569 -4.45 23.36 4.17
C GLU A 569 -5.79 24.02 3.75
N LEU A 570 -6.64 24.36 4.71
CA LEU A 570 -7.91 25.04 4.46
C LEU A 570 -7.70 26.45 3.87
N ALA A 571 -6.78 27.23 4.44
CA ALA A 571 -6.42 28.54 3.94
C ALA A 571 -5.85 28.47 2.52
N GLN A 572 -4.98 27.48 2.25
CA GLN A 572 -4.44 27.25 0.92
C GLN A 572 -5.52 26.84 -0.07
N TYR A 573 -6.48 26.01 0.33
CA TYR A 573 -7.64 25.63 -0.49
C TYR A 573 -8.52 26.85 -0.84
N MET A 574 -8.79 27.72 0.15
CA MET A 574 -9.55 28.96 -0.06
C MET A 574 -8.90 29.88 -1.11
N VAL A 575 -7.57 30.00 -1.06
CA VAL A 575 -6.82 30.89 -1.97
C VAL A 575 -6.60 30.25 -3.34
N SER A 576 -6.13 29.00 -3.39
CA SER A 576 -5.65 28.36 -4.63
C SER A 576 -6.77 27.71 -5.45
N ALA A 577 -7.70 27.00 -4.79
CA ALA A 577 -8.72 26.22 -5.48
C ALA A 577 -10.04 26.97 -5.63
N CYS A 578 -10.45 27.71 -4.58
CA CYS A 578 -11.73 28.42 -4.54
C CYS A 578 -11.66 29.87 -5.05
N GLY A 579 -10.47 30.46 -5.19
CA GLY A 579 -10.31 31.85 -5.63
C GLY A 579 -10.96 32.87 -4.69
N MET A 580 -10.92 32.63 -3.37
CA MET A 580 -11.58 33.47 -2.35
C MET A 580 -10.72 34.63 -1.81
N SER A 581 -9.53 34.84 -2.38
CA SER A 581 -8.66 35.99 -2.06
C SER A 581 -8.81 37.08 -3.13
N ASP A 582 -8.92 38.33 -2.69
CA ASP A 582 -9.03 39.49 -3.59
C ASP A 582 -7.70 39.78 -4.30
N ALA A 583 -6.56 39.39 -3.71
CA ALA A 583 -5.23 39.63 -4.27
C ALA A 583 -4.91 38.67 -5.43
N VAL A 584 -5.31 37.40 -5.30
CA VAL A 584 -5.15 36.39 -6.36
C VAL A 584 -6.29 36.46 -7.37
N GLY A 585 -7.51 36.76 -6.89
CA GLY A 585 -8.72 36.80 -7.68
C GLY A 585 -9.38 35.42 -7.86
N PRO A 586 -10.49 35.36 -8.62
CA PRO A 586 -11.28 34.15 -8.83
C PRO A 586 -10.63 33.21 -9.88
N VAL A 587 -9.41 32.76 -9.62
CA VAL A 587 -8.65 31.89 -10.51
C VAL A 587 -8.36 30.56 -9.81
N HIS A 588 -8.56 29.45 -10.54
CA HIS A 588 -8.12 28.13 -10.08
C HIS A 588 -6.62 27.95 -10.40
N VAL A 589 -5.79 27.90 -9.36
CA VAL A 589 -4.34 27.76 -9.47
C VAL A 589 -3.98 26.30 -9.74
N LYS A 590 -3.22 26.04 -10.81
CA LYS A 590 -2.73 24.69 -11.15
C LYS A 590 -1.73 24.19 -10.10
N GLU A 591 -1.56 22.86 -9.99
CA GLU A 591 -0.66 22.19 -9.03
C GLU A 591 0.80 22.69 -9.01
N ARG A 592 1.27 23.34 -10.08
CA ARG A 592 2.61 23.95 -10.16
C ARG A 592 2.50 25.41 -10.63
N PRO A 593 2.23 26.36 -9.73
CA PRO A 593 2.24 27.78 -10.08
C PRO A 593 3.66 28.29 -10.31
N GLY A 594 3.79 29.43 -10.99
CA GLY A 594 5.07 30.16 -11.06
C GLY A 594 5.49 30.70 -9.69
N SER A 595 6.78 30.98 -9.50
CA SER A 595 7.35 31.41 -8.21
C SER A 595 6.71 32.68 -7.64
N GLU A 596 6.37 33.65 -8.50
CA GLU A 596 5.70 34.88 -8.10
C GLU A 596 4.30 34.60 -7.55
N MET A 597 3.51 33.78 -8.26
CA MET A 597 2.17 33.41 -7.84
C MET A 597 2.19 32.59 -6.54
N GLN A 598 3.15 31.67 -6.39
CA GLN A 598 3.33 30.91 -5.14
C GLN A 598 3.59 31.86 -3.96
N SER A 599 4.48 32.85 -4.14
CA SER A 599 4.79 33.82 -3.09
C SER A 599 3.57 34.67 -2.70
N CYS A 600 2.74 35.05 -3.68
CA CYS A 600 1.47 35.74 -3.42
C CYS A 600 0.48 34.88 -2.63
N ILE A 601 0.35 33.59 -2.99
CA ILE A 601 -0.51 32.63 -2.29
C ILE A 601 -0.06 32.48 -0.84
N ASP A 602 1.23 32.26 -0.62
CA ASP A 602 1.80 32.05 0.71
C ASP A 602 1.58 33.29 1.60
N ALA A 603 1.75 34.50 1.05
CA ALA A 603 1.49 35.74 1.77
C ALA A 603 0.02 35.90 2.20
N GLU A 604 -0.92 35.56 1.30
CA GLU A 604 -2.35 35.61 1.59
C GLU A 604 -2.78 34.53 2.60
N VAL A 605 -2.22 33.33 2.52
CA VAL A 605 -2.45 32.27 3.52
C VAL A 605 -2.02 32.72 4.91
N VAL A 606 -0.81 33.28 5.04
CA VAL A 606 -0.30 33.80 6.33
C VAL A 606 -1.20 34.92 6.86
N LYS A 607 -1.69 35.80 5.99
CA LYS A 607 -2.62 36.86 6.35
C LYS A 607 -3.94 36.31 6.90
N LEU A 608 -4.57 35.36 6.20
CA LEU A 608 -5.82 34.73 6.65
C LEU A 608 -5.68 34.05 8.01
N LEU A 609 -4.59 33.30 8.22
CA LEU A 609 -4.32 32.61 9.48
C LEU A 609 -4.11 33.60 10.64
N ARG A 610 -3.37 34.69 10.42
CA ARG A 610 -3.16 35.74 11.43
C ARG A 610 -4.44 36.48 11.79
N GLU A 611 -5.27 36.80 10.79
CA GLU A 611 -6.56 37.46 11.03
C GLU A 611 -7.48 36.58 11.86
N ALA A 612 -7.56 35.29 11.56
CA ALA A 612 -8.35 34.33 12.33
C ALA A 612 -7.85 34.18 13.76
N TYR A 613 -6.54 34.01 13.94
CA TYR A 613 -5.92 33.96 15.25
C TYR A 613 -6.29 35.21 16.09
N ASN A 614 -6.24 36.42 15.49
CA ASN A 614 -6.62 37.65 16.18
C ASN A 614 -8.11 37.73 16.51
N ARG A 615 -9.00 37.30 15.60
CA ARG A 615 -10.45 37.22 15.86
C ARG A 615 -10.75 36.29 17.03
N VAL A 616 -10.16 35.11 17.03
CA VAL A 616 -10.32 34.09 18.07
C VAL A 616 -9.77 34.58 19.40
N LYS A 617 -8.63 35.27 19.41
CA LYS A 617 -8.06 35.89 20.62
C LYS A 617 -9.00 36.93 21.23
N ALA A 618 -9.67 37.74 20.41
CA ALA A 618 -10.67 38.69 20.90
C ALA A 618 -11.93 37.97 21.43
N LEU A 619 -12.39 36.92 20.75
CA LEU A 619 -13.56 36.13 21.13
C LEU A 619 -13.34 35.41 22.47
N LEU A 620 -12.22 34.67 22.61
CA LEU A 620 -11.93 33.92 23.83
C LEU A 620 -11.68 34.84 25.03
N LYS A 621 -11.08 36.02 24.83
CA LYS A 621 -10.98 37.04 25.90
C LYS A 621 -12.34 37.54 26.38
N LYS A 622 -13.30 37.72 25.46
CA LYS A 622 -14.67 38.11 25.83
C LYS A 622 -15.38 37.02 26.67
N HIS A 623 -15.08 35.75 26.40
CA HIS A 623 -15.73 34.58 27.02
C HIS A 623 -14.82 33.79 27.98
N GLU A 624 -13.85 34.45 28.61
CA GLU A 624 -12.84 33.82 29.48
C GLU A 624 -13.46 33.05 30.66
N LYS A 625 -14.53 33.58 31.27
CA LYS A 625 -15.26 32.90 32.37
C LYS A 625 -15.81 31.55 31.93
N ALA A 626 -16.37 31.50 30.71
CA ALA A 626 -16.92 30.29 30.15
C ALA A 626 -15.84 29.26 29.83
N LEU A 627 -14.66 29.73 29.37
CA LEU A 627 -13.49 28.89 29.11
C LEU A 627 -13.05 28.16 30.38
N HIS A 628 -12.93 28.88 31.51
CA HIS A 628 -12.59 28.25 32.79
C HIS A 628 -13.67 27.28 33.29
N ALA A 629 -14.95 27.62 33.12
CA ALA A 629 -16.04 26.75 33.56
C ALA A 629 -16.08 25.44 32.76
N LEU A 630 -15.97 25.53 31.44
CA LEU A 630 -15.99 24.37 30.56
C LEU A 630 -14.76 23.48 30.75
N ALA A 631 -13.56 24.08 30.92
CA ALA A 631 -12.34 23.32 31.18
C ALA A 631 -12.40 22.56 32.51
N LYS A 632 -12.98 23.17 33.56
CA LYS A 632 -13.21 22.48 34.85
C LYS A 632 -14.18 21.31 34.70
N ALA A 633 -15.29 21.52 33.99
CA ALA A 633 -16.25 20.45 33.73
C ALA A 633 -15.61 19.30 32.93
N LEU A 634 -14.78 19.59 31.93
CA LEU A 634 -14.04 18.56 31.19
C LEU A 634 -13.03 17.81 32.06
N LEU A 635 -12.39 18.47 33.03
CA LEU A 635 -11.50 17.78 33.97
C LEU A 635 -12.25 16.86 34.95
N GLU A 636 -13.48 17.20 35.31
CA GLU A 636 -14.32 16.39 36.22
C GLU A 636 -14.97 15.20 35.50
N TYR A 637 -15.54 15.42 34.31
CA TYR A 637 -16.35 14.43 33.60
C TYR A 637 -15.62 13.73 32.44
N GLU A 638 -14.44 14.22 32.04
CA GLU A 638 -13.59 13.75 30.92
C GLU A 638 -14.22 13.85 29.51
N THR A 639 -15.54 13.77 29.42
CA THR A 639 -16.32 13.84 28.18
C THR A 639 -17.63 14.55 28.46
N LEU A 640 -18.01 15.48 27.58
CA LEU A 640 -19.27 16.22 27.65
C LEU A 640 -19.99 16.17 26.31
N THR A 641 -21.30 15.95 26.36
CA THR A 641 -22.22 16.04 25.21
C THR A 641 -22.63 17.49 24.95
N ALA A 642 -23.16 17.77 23.76
CA ALA A 642 -23.62 19.10 23.37
C ALA A 642 -24.60 19.73 24.38
N GLU A 643 -25.53 18.94 24.92
CA GLU A 643 -26.51 19.40 25.90
C GLU A 643 -25.88 19.73 27.25
N GLU A 644 -24.91 18.95 27.68
CA GLU A 644 -24.15 19.18 28.91
C GLU A 644 -23.28 20.42 28.78
N ILE A 645 -22.61 20.60 27.63
CA ILE A 645 -21.84 21.81 27.31
C ILE A 645 -22.76 23.03 27.38
N LYS A 646 -23.93 23.00 26.74
CA LYS A 646 -24.92 24.09 26.81
C LYS A 646 -25.35 24.36 28.26
N ARG A 647 -25.63 23.33 29.06
CA ARG A 647 -26.00 23.48 30.48
C ARG A 647 -24.91 24.16 31.30
N VAL A 648 -23.64 23.77 31.13
CA VAL A 648 -22.49 24.39 31.80
C VAL A 648 -22.37 25.87 31.41
N LEU A 649 -22.57 26.19 30.14
CA LEU A 649 -22.44 27.56 29.64
C LEU A 649 -23.63 28.48 30.03
N VAL A 650 -24.85 27.94 30.08
CA VAL A 650 -26.04 28.67 30.56
C VAL A 650 -25.85 29.08 32.02
N SER A 651 -25.27 28.22 32.86
CA SER A 651 -24.97 28.54 34.27
C SER A 651 -23.97 29.70 34.44
N CYS A 652 -23.26 30.09 33.37
CA CYS A 652 -22.25 31.15 33.36
C CYS A 652 -22.70 32.43 32.60
N ASN A 653 -24.00 32.60 32.30
CA ASN A 653 -24.58 33.75 31.57
C ASN A 653 -23.99 33.97 30.16
N LEU A 654 -23.80 32.89 29.39
CA LEU A 654 -23.40 33.00 27.97
C LEU A 654 -24.57 33.32 27.04
N PHE A 655 -25.80 32.99 27.44
CA PHE A 655 -27.01 33.35 26.74
C PHE A 655 -27.65 34.51 27.48
N ASP A 656 -27.56 35.72 26.91
CA ASP A 656 -28.40 36.83 27.36
C ASP A 656 -29.87 36.43 27.19
N SER A 657 -30.71 36.87 28.12
CA SER A 657 -32.04 36.33 28.42
C SER A 657 -33.12 36.56 27.34
N GLN A 658 -32.74 36.76 26.07
CA GLN A 658 -33.67 37.08 24.97
C GLN A 658 -34.01 35.89 24.05
N GLU A 659 -33.08 34.96 23.80
CA GLU A 659 -33.38 33.80 22.93
C GLU A 659 -34.25 32.73 23.62
N GLN A 660 -34.18 32.62 24.94
CA GLN A 660 -35.06 31.71 25.71
C GLN A 660 -36.53 32.14 25.65
N GLN A 661 -36.85 33.43 25.52
CA GLN A 661 -38.25 33.88 25.39
C GLN A 661 -38.83 33.61 24.00
N GLN A 662 -38.00 33.51 22.95
CA GLN A 662 -38.45 33.16 21.61
C GLN A 662 -38.64 31.64 21.43
N GLN A 663 -37.73 30.81 21.95
CA GLN A 663 -37.87 29.36 21.82
C GLN A 663 -38.96 28.76 22.72
N ILE A 664 -39.14 29.26 23.94
CA ILE A 664 -40.23 28.81 24.82
C ILE A 664 -41.60 29.24 24.24
N GLY A 665 -41.66 30.41 23.59
CA GLY A 665 -42.87 30.87 22.89
C GLY A 665 -43.22 30.06 21.64
N GLU A 666 -42.22 29.55 20.90
CA GLU A 666 -42.45 28.69 19.74
C GLU A 666 -42.87 27.26 20.15
N GLU A 667 -42.35 26.71 21.25
CA GLU A 667 -42.81 25.41 21.77
C GLU A 667 -44.23 25.47 22.35
N GLU A 668 -44.65 26.57 22.98
CA GLU A 668 -46.04 26.76 23.42
C GLU A 668 -47.02 26.96 22.25
N LEU A 669 -46.58 27.53 21.13
CA LEU A 669 -47.39 27.70 19.91
C LEU A 669 -47.54 26.42 19.08
N VAL A 670 -46.65 25.44 19.26
CA VAL A 670 -46.73 24.12 18.61
C VAL A 670 -47.56 23.12 19.44
N LEU A 671 -47.80 23.40 20.71
CA LEU A 671 -48.61 22.59 21.62
C LEU A 671 -50.05 23.12 21.86
N ALA A 672 -50.41 24.27 21.26
CA ALA A 672 -51.78 24.81 21.20
C ALA A 672 -52.36 24.63 19.80
#